data_AF-M2UDV9-F1
#
_entry.id   AF-M2UDV9-F1
#
_cell.length_a   1.000
_cell.length_b   1.000
_cell.length_c   1.000
_cell.angle_alpha   90.00
_cell.angle_beta   90.00
_cell.angle_gamma   90.00
#
_symmetry.space_group_name_H-M   'P 1'
#
loop_
_entity.id
_entity.type
_entity.pdbx_description
1 polymer ?
#
loop_
_entity_poly.entity_id
_entity_poly.type
_entity_poly.pdbx_seq_one_letter_code
_entity_poly.pdbx_strand_id
1 'polypeptide(L)'
;MSSNGDEELSPTSRPSPKRQPSRHIEFRKYLKRPHQETQRTLSDALRFAKSRQEQETLLPEEDYAGSDGCFNGQGQPTTAPTPGASSIKSYQTYFNIHRIRRLMLAVIEDPYTVDQLREPRMNVLIVKPLVDRLYDEDDISIVYCLLVNRMQFLRDQQFQQHHQTVDLTRANLCELVAMKILRRHDEESTGKAGLLLLAQILVAPFQPFQGAPEERCPPRHVSDYQGQGENEGKLTALEVAIVSESKVLLSGSASQKVIDAIYRGRIVYTPTTFMDIIPDHYKYKPISLYDPRKAPVLNQYRLMVPRTRNMIEVVQFLILLVLYCWCMSVRKDHFLTWPELIFMVYAAGWVLDELTSCLEHGWEVHTQELWAFLDVTFSAIFIIYIWMRFHGWITGQDETGRQALDVLAVAAPILFPRIAFNLMPDNMLFIALRAMVKEFTALSLIAVWCFGGFLLALKWLSISNPEVGYEESPNSITISKWMLWIWFGLDGTGIDEAPGFHEILGPALMVVYAFLGNTLFLTVLVSILSNTFSKIAADATAEIQFRRAVLTFEGVKSDSLFAYRPPFNLLAFVILLPLKFVLSPRWFHKINITAVRTLNFPILLFITYYERRSLWKPIRQLNVNGPGPSKRTTFGFWQSWKQFSPHADLQAVFEEEPPQDVVTRIEEEDDLEDAILENSFAPTNAVGTRSVSPGSAMTGRRRRLSSVWPGPNA
;
A
#
# COMPACT_ATOMS: atom_id res chain seq x y z
N MET A 1 18.11 -31.64 103.28
CA MET A 1 19.10 -30.91 102.45
C MET A 1 18.42 -30.59 101.13
N SER A 2 18.27 -29.28 100.84
CA SER A 2 17.65 -28.58 99.68
C SER A 2 16.35 -29.17 99.10
N SER A 3 15.16 -28.76 99.57
CA SER A 3 14.33 -27.63 99.09
C SER A 3 13.86 -27.77 97.64
N ASN A 4 12.63 -27.52 97.21
CA ASN A 4 11.26 -27.45 97.76
C ASN A 4 10.38 -27.10 96.53
N GLY A 5 9.13 -27.58 96.48
CA GLY A 5 8.03 -27.08 95.61
C GLY A 5 7.99 -27.70 94.21
N ASP A 6 7.02 -28.56 93.88
CA ASP A 6 5.61 -28.24 93.50
C ASP A 6 5.58 -27.49 92.15
N GLU A 7 4.82 -27.80 91.09
CA GLU A 7 3.64 -28.64 90.86
C GLU A 7 3.38 -28.66 89.31
N GLU A 8 2.40 -29.46 88.87
CA GLU A 8 1.60 -29.31 87.62
C GLU A 8 2.03 -29.93 86.26
N LEU A 9 1.29 -31.01 85.94
CA LEU A 9 0.52 -31.25 84.71
C LEU A 9 1.23 -31.24 83.34
N SER A 10 1.45 -32.44 82.81
CA SER A 10 1.62 -32.71 81.39
C SER A 10 0.36 -33.37 80.82
N PRO A 11 -0.17 -32.91 79.67
CA PRO A 11 -0.44 -33.88 78.62
C PRO A 11 -0.18 -33.38 77.17
N THR A 12 0.45 -34.25 76.39
CA THR A 12 0.25 -34.51 74.95
C THR A 12 0.44 -33.35 73.94
N SER A 13 1.61 -33.33 73.30
CA SER A 13 1.82 -32.62 72.03
C SER A 13 1.23 -33.41 70.86
N ARG A 14 0.39 -32.75 70.03
CA ARG A 14 0.00 -33.24 68.70
C ARG A 14 1.10 -32.91 67.68
N PRO A 15 1.38 -33.76 66.69
CA PRO A 15 2.35 -33.45 65.65
C PRO A 15 1.79 -32.39 64.69
N SER A 16 2.62 -31.40 64.35
CA SER A 16 2.36 -30.40 63.33
C SER A 16 2.34 -31.04 61.92
N PRO A 17 1.47 -30.59 61.00
CA PRO A 17 1.45 -31.12 59.64
C PRO A 17 2.72 -30.72 58.89
N LYS A 18 3.31 -31.68 58.16
CA LYS A 18 4.46 -31.47 57.27
C LYS A 18 4.14 -30.40 56.22
N ARG A 19 4.90 -29.30 56.21
CA ARG A 19 4.96 -28.37 55.06
C ARG A 19 5.48 -29.14 53.84
N GLN A 20 4.66 -29.27 52.80
CA GLN A 20 5.16 -29.61 51.46
C GLN A 20 5.81 -28.36 50.85
N PRO A 21 6.99 -28.47 50.23
CA PRO A 21 7.58 -27.35 49.51
C PRO A 21 6.72 -27.04 48.29
N SER A 22 6.27 -25.78 48.16
CA SER A 22 5.62 -25.29 46.96
C SER A 22 6.54 -25.54 45.77
N ARG A 23 6.10 -26.36 44.79
CA ARG A 23 6.76 -26.45 43.49
C ARG A 23 6.67 -25.06 42.84
N HIS A 24 7.76 -24.31 42.90
CA HIS A 24 7.94 -23.15 42.05
C HIS A 24 7.91 -23.65 40.60
N ILE A 25 6.78 -23.45 39.92
CA ILE A 25 6.70 -23.71 38.49
C ILE A 25 7.44 -22.55 37.84
N GLU A 26 8.66 -22.80 37.36
CA GLU A 26 9.37 -21.86 36.49
C GLU A 26 8.58 -21.71 35.18
N PHE A 27 7.70 -20.70 35.13
CA PHE A 27 6.92 -20.32 33.95
C PHE A 27 7.78 -20.12 32.69
N ARG A 28 9.08 -19.87 32.87
CA ARG A 28 10.06 -19.70 31.79
C ARG A 28 10.31 -20.95 30.95
N LYS A 29 10.03 -22.15 31.47
CA LYS A 29 10.26 -23.43 30.75
C LYS A 29 9.08 -23.90 29.89
N TYR A 30 7.89 -23.30 30.05
CA TYR A 30 6.68 -23.67 29.30
C TYR A 30 6.31 -22.67 28.20
N LEU A 31 6.97 -21.52 28.14
CA LEU A 31 6.93 -20.60 27.01
C LEU A 31 7.85 -21.09 25.88
N LYS A 32 7.44 -22.15 25.17
CA LYS A 32 7.91 -22.35 23.79
C LYS A 32 7.31 -21.22 22.96
N ARG A 33 8.11 -20.16 22.74
CA ARG A 33 7.78 -19.11 21.77
C ARG A 33 7.51 -19.76 20.42
N PRO A 34 6.30 -19.65 19.84
CA PRO A 34 6.13 -19.98 18.44
C PRO A 34 7.00 -19.02 17.63
N HIS A 35 7.57 -19.54 16.55
CA HIS A 35 8.47 -18.84 15.66
C HIS A 35 7.93 -17.47 15.23
N GLN A 36 8.86 -16.55 14.99
CA GLN A 36 8.68 -15.22 14.41
C GLN A 36 7.81 -15.27 13.14
N GLU A 37 6.52 -15.13 13.31
CA GLU A 37 5.64 -14.52 12.33
C GLU A 37 5.01 -13.31 13.01
N THR A 38 4.99 -12.20 12.29
CA THR A 38 4.66 -10.84 12.74
C THR A 38 3.25 -10.80 13.33
N GLN A 39 3.12 -11.10 14.62
CA GLN A 39 1.85 -11.07 15.32
C GLN A 39 1.37 -9.63 15.43
N ARG A 40 0.33 -9.29 14.66
CA ARG A 40 -0.58 -8.21 15.04
C ARG A 40 -1.01 -8.49 16.47
N THR A 41 -0.79 -7.56 17.39
CA THR A 41 -1.23 -7.74 18.77
C THR A 41 -2.73 -8.02 18.76
N LEU A 42 -3.20 -8.96 19.57
CA LEU A 42 -4.63 -9.32 19.62
C LEU A 42 -5.51 -8.08 19.90
N SER A 43 -4.97 -7.11 20.64
CA SER A 43 -5.52 -5.76 20.80
C SER A 43 -5.65 -4.95 19.50
N ASP A 44 -4.68 -5.00 18.59
CA ASP A 44 -4.76 -4.35 17.28
C ASP A 44 -5.77 -5.06 16.37
N ALA A 45 -5.86 -6.39 16.45
CA ALA A 45 -6.84 -7.18 15.72
C ALA A 45 -8.27 -6.91 16.22
N LEU A 46 -8.46 -6.82 17.54
CA LEU A 46 -9.73 -6.45 18.17
C LEU A 46 -10.10 -5.00 17.90
N ARG A 47 -9.16 -4.05 17.93
CA ARG A 47 -9.40 -2.66 17.51
C ARG A 47 -9.80 -2.59 16.04
N PHE A 48 -9.14 -3.36 15.18
CA PHE A 48 -9.49 -3.43 13.76
C PHE A 48 -10.90 -4.02 13.58
N ALA A 49 -11.24 -5.10 14.30
CA ALA A 49 -12.57 -5.71 14.28
C ALA A 49 -13.66 -4.76 14.83
N LYS A 50 -13.39 -4.07 15.94
CA LYS A 50 -14.26 -3.07 16.56
C LYS A 50 -14.48 -1.88 15.63
N SER A 51 -13.43 -1.33 15.03
CA SER A 51 -13.56 -0.25 14.05
C SER A 51 -14.31 -0.67 12.78
N ARG A 52 -14.21 -1.95 12.40
CA ARG A 52 -14.92 -2.54 11.26
C ARG A 52 -16.40 -2.77 11.59
N GLN A 53 -16.72 -3.15 12.83
CA GLN A 53 -18.09 -3.26 13.35
C GLN A 53 -18.74 -1.89 13.56
N GLU A 54 -18.04 -0.92 14.15
CA GLU A 54 -18.49 0.48 14.26
C GLU A 54 -18.74 1.09 12.87
N GLN A 55 -17.96 0.68 11.87
CA GLN A 55 -18.22 1.06 10.47
C GLN A 55 -19.43 0.37 9.84
N GLU A 56 -19.89 -0.77 10.36
CA GLU A 56 -21.04 -1.53 9.86
C GLU A 56 -22.35 -1.14 10.59
N THR A 57 -22.29 -0.56 11.79
CA THR A 57 -23.45 -0.28 12.66
C THR A 57 -24.04 1.12 12.58
N LEU A 58 -23.52 2.02 11.74
CA LEU A 58 -23.90 3.44 11.78
C LEU A 58 -24.75 3.87 10.58
N LEU A 59 -25.99 3.40 10.50
CA LEU A 59 -27.01 4.05 9.66
C LEU A 59 -28.01 4.73 10.59
N PRO A 60 -28.10 6.08 10.61
CA PRO A 60 -29.20 6.73 11.31
C PRO A 60 -30.52 6.37 10.61
N GLU A 61 -31.58 6.24 11.41
CA GLU A 61 -32.96 6.08 10.94
C GLU A 61 -33.53 7.34 10.26
N GLU A 62 -32.75 8.42 10.11
CA GLU A 62 -33.28 9.73 9.67
C GLU A 62 -32.66 10.30 8.37
N ASP A 63 -33.47 11.14 7.71
CA ASP A 63 -33.49 11.50 6.29
C ASP A 63 -32.45 12.54 5.80
N TYR A 64 -31.16 12.37 6.16
CA TYR A 64 -30.14 13.43 5.94
C TYR A 64 -29.04 13.19 4.88
N ALA A 65 -29.33 12.54 3.72
CA ALA A 65 -28.34 12.49 2.62
C ALA A 65 -28.86 13.25 1.39
N GLY A 66 -27.96 13.93 0.66
CA GLY A 66 -28.33 14.62 -0.57
C GLY A 66 -28.80 13.67 -1.67
N SER A 67 -29.34 14.20 -2.77
CA SER A 67 -29.85 13.43 -3.92
C SER A 67 -28.85 12.46 -4.54
N ASP A 68 -27.55 12.68 -4.27
CA ASP A 68 -26.43 11.87 -4.77
C ASP A 68 -25.98 10.78 -3.77
N GLY A 69 -26.62 10.70 -2.59
CA GLY A 69 -26.27 9.80 -1.50
C GLY A 69 -25.06 10.23 -0.64
N CYS A 70 -24.51 11.44 -0.87
CA CYS A 70 -23.37 11.98 -0.11
C CYS A 70 -23.81 12.89 1.05
N PHE A 71 -23.08 12.84 2.16
CA PHE A 71 -23.25 13.75 3.31
C PHE A 71 -21.91 14.23 3.89
N ASN A 72 -21.91 15.43 4.50
CA ASN A 72 -20.72 16.14 5.00
C ASN A 72 -20.30 15.75 6.44
N GLY A 73 -20.77 14.61 6.96
CA GLY A 73 -20.53 14.18 8.34
C GLY A 73 -21.36 14.88 9.42
N GLN A 74 -21.94 16.05 9.15
CA GLN A 74 -22.82 16.80 10.08
C GLN A 74 -24.33 16.54 9.84
N GLY A 75 -24.69 15.59 8.97
CA GLY A 75 -26.09 15.33 8.63
C GLY A 75 -26.70 16.38 7.70
N GLN A 76 -25.88 17.10 6.93
CA GLN A 76 -26.39 17.98 5.88
C GLN A 76 -26.04 17.41 4.49
N PRO A 77 -26.94 17.56 3.51
CA PRO A 77 -26.66 17.17 2.14
C PRO A 77 -25.46 17.98 1.63
N THR A 78 -24.50 17.30 1.01
CA THR A 78 -23.33 17.95 0.42
C THR A 78 -23.78 18.80 -0.78
N THR A 79 -23.96 20.11 -0.59
CA THR A 79 -24.13 21.04 -1.71
C THR A 79 -22.78 21.19 -2.42
N ALA A 80 -22.77 21.09 -3.76
CA ALA A 80 -21.58 21.44 -4.52
C ALA A 80 -21.16 22.87 -4.16
N PRO A 81 -19.89 23.11 -3.77
CA PRO A 81 -19.44 24.46 -3.50
C PRO A 81 -19.68 25.31 -4.75
N THR A 82 -20.30 26.48 -4.58
CA THR A 82 -20.38 27.50 -5.62
C THR A 82 -18.96 27.83 -6.08
N PRO A 83 -18.70 28.07 -7.39
CA PRO A 83 -17.40 28.56 -7.83
C PRO A 83 -17.07 29.84 -7.05
N GLY A 84 -15.95 29.85 -6.31
CA GLY A 84 -15.57 30.95 -5.41
C GLY A 84 -15.91 30.76 -3.92
N ALA A 85 -16.55 29.65 -3.52
CA ALA A 85 -16.82 29.33 -2.11
C ALA A 85 -15.99 28.13 -1.63
N SER A 86 -14.67 28.17 -1.81
CA SER A 86 -13.79 27.27 -1.07
C SER A 86 -13.67 27.81 0.37
N SER A 87 -14.52 27.35 1.27
CA SER A 87 -14.29 27.49 2.72
C SER A 87 -13.17 26.55 3.15
N ILE A 88 -11.99 26.72 2.56
CA ILE A 88 -10.75 26.20 3.11
C ILE A 88 -10.38 27.26 4.14
N LYS A 89 -10.50 26.95 5.44
CA LYS A 89 -9.86 27.75 6.50
C LYS A 89 -8.46 28.11 5.99
N SER A 90 -8.06 29.38 6.05
CA SER A 90 -6.74 29.81 5.60
C SER A 90 -5.65 29.12 6.43
N TYR A 91 -5.23 27.93 6.01
CA TYR A 91 -4.18 27.17 6.66
C TYR A 91 -2.85 27.84 6.31
N GLN A 92 -2.01 28.07 7.31
CA GLN A 92 -0.68 28.67 7.10
C GLN A 92 0.33 27.60 6.69
N THR A 93 0.05 26.88 5.59
CA THR A 93 0.86 25.74 5.13
C THR A 93 2.31 26.14 4.89
N TYR A 94 2.57 27.28 4.25
CA TYR A 94 3.92 27.79 4.01
C TYR A 94 4.69 28.04 5.32
N PHE A 95 4.04 28.66 6.31
CA PHE A 95 4.62 28.89 7.62
C PHE A 95 4.94 27.57 8.33
N ASN A 96 4.00 26.64 8.34
CA ASN A 96 4.15 25.33 8.99
C ASN A 96 5.27 24.50 8.36
N ILE A 97 5.42 24.49 7.02
CA ILE A 97 6.53 23.82 6.33
C ILE A 97 7.88 24.32 6.87
N HIS A 98 8.08 25.65 6.91
CA HIS A 98 9.33 26.23 7.39
C HIS A 98 9.53 26.10 8.90
N ARG A 99 8.46 26.20 9.70
CA ARG A 99 8.49 25.98 11.15
C ARG A 99 8.97 24.57 11.48
N ILE A 100 8.38 23.56 10.84
CA ILE A 100 8.73 22.15 11.04
C ILE A 100 10.17 21.89 10.59
N ARG A 101 10.60 22.44 9.44
CA ARG A 101 12.00 22.30 8.98
C ARG A 101 13.00 22.77 10.02
N ARG A 102 12.79 23.97 10.58
CA ARG A 102 13.67 24.54 11.61
C ARG A 102 13.68 23.70 12.88
N LEU A 103 12.53 23.16 13.29
CA LEU A 103 12.44 22.29 14.46
C LEU A 103 13.21 20.98 14.25
N MET A 104 13.08 20.35 13.07
CA MET A 104 13.79 19.09 12.78
C MET A 104 15.30 19.29 12.72
N LEU A 105 15.77 20.40 12.14
CA LEU A 105 17.18 20.76 12.11
C LEU A 105 17.75 21.01 13.52
N ALA A 106 16.96 21.59 14.43
CA ALA A 106 17.42 21.90 15.78
C ALA A 106 17.37 20.71 16.75
N VAL A 107 16.58 19.67 16.45
CA VAL A 107 16.37 18.53 17.35
C VAL A 107 17.28 17.35 17.04
N ILE A 108 17.62 17.14 15.75
CA ILE A 108 18.49 16.04 15.32
C ILE A 108 19.76 16.60 14.68
N GLU A 109 20.87 16.39 15.37
CA GLU A 109 22.23 16.58 14.86
C GLU A 109 22.92 15.25 14.54
N ASP A 110 22.55 14.17 15.25
CA ASP A 110 23.17 12.85 15.14
C ASP A 110 22.35 11.85 14.28
N PRO A 111 23.02 10.87 13.64
CA PRO A 111 22.35 9.79 12.93
C PRO A 111 21.82 8.69 13.86
N TYR A 112 20.62 8.21 13.58
CA TYR A 112 19.86 7.19 14.31
C TYR A 112 19.12 6.24 13.35
N THR A 113 18.83 5.01 13.77
CA THR A 113 17.94 4.12 13.00
C THR A 113 16.47 4.35 13.36
N VAL A 114 15.55 3.90 12.50
CA VAL A 114 14.10 3.97 12.78
C VAL A 114 13.74 3.25 14.08
N ASP A 115 14.40 2.12 14.36
CA ASP A 115 14.17 1.35 15.58
C ASP A 115 14.67 2.08 16.82
N GLN A 116 15.84 2.74 16.74
CA GLN A 116 16.36 3.57 17.83
C GLN A 116 15.41 4.74 18.14
N LEU A 117 14.84 5.39 17.13
CA LEU A 117 13.86 6.46 17.33
C LEU A 117 12.55 5.97 17.97
N ARG A 118 12.22 4.68 17.81
CA ARG A 118 11.05 4.04 18.41
C ARG A 118 11.27 3.56 19.83
N GLU A 119 12.53 3.44 20.28
CA GLU A 119 12.84 3.03 21.65
C GLU A 119 12.12 3.93 22.68
N PRO A 120 11.63 3.38 23.80
CA PRO A 120 10.83 4.14 24.77
C PRO A 120 11.53 5.43 25.24
N ARG A 121 12.84 5.38 25.46
CA ARG A 121 13.65 6.53 25.89
C ARG A 121 13.68 7.63 24.83
N MET A 122 14.06 7.30 23.60
CA MET A 122 14.13 8.26 22.49
C MET A 122 12.75 8.80 22.12
N ASN A 123 11.74 7.94 22.17
CA ASN A 123 10.36 8.32 21.94
C ASN A 123 9.85 9.36 22.95
N VAL A 124 10.13 9.18 24.25
CA VAL A 124 9.71 10.14 25.28
C VAL A 124 10.53 11.43 25.21
N LEU A 125 11.81 11.36 24.86
CA LEU A 125 12.70 12.53 24.78
C LEU A 125 12.45 13.42 23.56
N ILE A 126 12.25 12.80 22.38
CA ILE A 126 12.23 13.50 21.10
C ILE A 126 10.84 13.48 20.48
N VAL A 127 10.30 12.29 20.26
CA VAL A 127 9.11 12.12 19.41
C VAL A 127 7.86 12.66 20.09
N LYS A 128 7.61 12.32 21.35
CA LYS A 128 6.41 12.75 22.09
C LYS A 128 6.34 14.28 22.25
N PRO A 129 7.41 14.98 22.67
CA PRO A 129 7.40 16.45 22.72
C PRO A 129 7.15 17.11 21.36
N LEU A 130 7.66 16.54 20.27
CA LEU A 130 7.38 17.04 18.92
C LEU A 130 5.91 16.84 18.52
N VAL A 131 5.34 15.67 18.83
CA VAL A 131 3.91 15.42 18.62
C VAL A 131 3.08 16.41 19.43
N ASP A 132 3.36 16.58 20.73
CA ASP A 132 2.60 17.49 21.59
C ASP A 132 2.73 18.97 21.16
N ARG A 133 3.87 19.37 20.58
CA ARG A 133 4.12 20.75 20.10
C ARG A 133 3.49 21.04 18.73
N LEU A 134 3.37 20.03 17.88
CA LEU A 134 2.86 20.15 16.52
C LEU A 134 1.39 19.74 16.40
N TYR A 135 0.85 19.03 17.38
CA TYR A 135 -0.55 18.64 17.40
C TYR A 135 -1.46 19.85 17.61
N ASP A 136 -2.41 20.00 16.70
CA ASP A 136 -3.48 20.98 16.75
C ASP A 136 -4.73 20.31 16.21
N GLU A 137 -5.85 20.39 16.94
CA GLU A 137 -7.13 19.77 16.54
C GLU A 137 -7.72 20.46 15.30
N ASP A 138 -7.46 21.75 15.11
CA ASP A 138 -8.00 22.56 14.02
C ASP A 138 -7.13 22.55 12.75
N ASP A 139 -5.82 22.30 12.89
CA ASP A 139 -4.85 22.37 11.80
C ASP A 139 -4.57 21.01 11.16
N ILE A 140 -5.38 20.72 10.15
CA ILE A 140 -5.31 19.52 9.31
C ILE A 140 -4.00 19.48 8.48
N SER A 141 -3.32 20.62 8.27
CA SER A 141 -2.18 20.73 7.34
C SER A 141 -0.85 20.18 7.89
N ILE A 142 -0.76 19.91 9.20
CA ILE A 142 0.50 19.53 9.85
C ILE A 142 1.08 18.21 9.30
N VAL A 143 0.24 17.19 9.08
CA VAL A 143 0.68 15.90 8.52
C VAL A 143 1.24 16.07 7.12
N TYR A 144 0.59 16.88 6.27
CA TYR A 144 1.10 17.25 4.96
C TYR A 144 2.46 17.95 5.06
N CYS A 145 2.59 18.95 5.94
CA CYS A 145 3.84 19.71 6.11
C CYS A 145 5.01 18.83 6.59
N LEU A 146 4.76 17.82 7.43
CA LEU A 146 5.77 16.84 7.85
C LEU A 146 6.26 15.98 6.68
N LEU A 147 5.33 15.53 5.83
CA LEU A 147 5.66 14.71 4.66
C LEU A 147 6.40 15.48 3.59
N VAL A 148 6.05 16.75 3.36
CA VAL A 148 6.81 17.64 2.46
C VAL A 148 8.25 17.82 2.96
N ASN A 149 8.44 18.00 4.27
CA ASN A 149 9.77 18.09 4.86
C ASN A 149 10.54 16.78 4.74
N ARG A 150 9.89 15.61 4.93
CA ARG A 150 10.50 14.31 4.67
C ARG A 150 11.02 14.21 3.24
N MET A 151 10.17 14.51 2.25
CA MET A 151 10.56 14.49 0.84
C MET A 151 11.77 15.39 0.57
N GLN A 152 11.79 16.59 1.15
CA GLN A 152 12.92 17.49 1.02
C GLN A 152 14.20 16.93 1.66
N PHE A 153 14.13 16.34 2.86
CA PHE A 153 15.31 15.73 3.49
C PHE A 153 15.84 14.51 2.72
N LEU A 154 14.95 13.69 2.13
CA LEU A 154 15.35 12.60 1.23
C LEU A 154 16.03 13.11 -0.04
N ARG A 155 15.58 14.26 -0.55
CA ARG A 155 16.24 14.94 -1.68
C ARG A 155 17.61 15.49 -1.26
N ASP A 156 17.68 16.19 -0.12
CA ASP A 156 18.93 16.74 0.42
C ASP A 156 19.96 15.63 0.66
N GLN A 157 19.51 14.46 1.15
CA GLN A 157 20.32 13.24 1.32
C GLN A 157 21.02 12.78 0.03
N GLN A 158 20.37 12.90 -1.13
CA GLN A 158 20.95 12.48 -2.42
C GLN A 158 22.06 13.44 -2.90
N PHE A 159 21.94 14.73 -2.58
CA PHE A 159 22.89 15.76 -3.04
C PHE A 159 23.99 16.08 -2.01
N GLN A 160 23.75 15.86 -0.71
CA GLN A 160 24.67 16.21 0.38
C GLN A 160 25.26 14.95 1.04
N GLN A 161 26.36 14.44 0.50
CA GLN A 161 27.00 13.22 1.02
C GLN A 161 27.43 13.33 2.50
N HIS A 162 27.84 14.52 2.97
CA HIS A 162 28.29 14.69 4.37
C HIS A 162 27.16 14.55 5.40
N HIS A 163 25.93 14.96 5.04
CA HIS A 163 24.77 14.89 5.93
C HIS A 163 23.81 13.76 5.59
N GLN A 164 24.20 12.85 4.69
CA GLN A 164 23.33 11.80 4.15
C GLN A 164 22.60 10.99 5.25
N THR A 165 23.31 10.58 6.30
CA THR A 165 22.75 9.76 7.38
C THR A 165 21.86 10.56 8.33
N VAL A 166 22.15 11.85 8.53
CA VAL A 166 21.39 12.76 9.40
C VAL A 166 20.13 13.27 8.70
N ASP A 167 20.18 13.53 7.40
CA ASP A 167 18.99 13.90 6.65
C ASP A 167 18.02 12.72 6.51
N LEU A 168 18.54 11.50 6.40
CA LEU A 168 17.72 10.29 6.48
C LEU A 168 17.02 10.16 7.85
N THR A 169 17.68 10.51 8.95
CA THR A 169 17.04 10.46 10.28
C THR A 169 15.99 11.53 10.48
N ARG A 170 16.24 12.74 9.99
CA ARG A 170 15.25 13.82 9.96
C ARG A 170 14.03 13.41 9.14
N ALA A 171 14.23 12.77 7.98
CA ALA A 171 13.16 12.24 7.14
C ALA A 171 12.34 11.15 7.86
N ASN A 172 13.01 10.22 8.53
CA ASN A 172 12.36 9.15 9.31
C ASN A 172 11.61 9.71 10.54
N LEU A 173 12.16 10.71 11.21
CA LEU A 173 11.50 11.37 12.34
C LEU A 173 10.22 12.10 11.88
N CYS A 174 10.26 12.82 10.76
CA CYS A 174 9.08 13.47 10.19
C CYS A 174 7.93 12.48 9.96
N GLU A 175 8.25 11.31 9.40
CA GLU A 175 7.29 10.22 9.19
C GLU A 175 6.74 9.66 10.52
N LEU A 176 7.60 9.40 11.51
CA LEU A 176 7.17 8.88 12.81
C LEU A 176 6.27 9.86 13.56
N VAL A 177 6.59 11.16 13.52
CA VAL A 177 5.77 12.21 14.12
C VAL A 177 4.43 12.33 13.39
N ALA A 178 4.43 12.32 12.06
CA ALA A 178 3.21 12.35 11.26
C ALA A 178 2.27 11.18 11.58
N MET A 179 2.82 9.98 11.70
CA MET A 179 2.06 8.78 12.06
C MET A 179 1.42 8.88 13.45
N LYS A 180 2.13 9.46 14.42
CA LYS A 180 1.60 9.64 15.77
C LYS A 180 0.54 10.73 15.87
N ILE A 181 0.70 11.83 15.14
CA ILE A 181 -0.31 12.88 15.03
C ILE A 181 -1.59 12.31 14.41
N LEU A 182 -1.48 11.59 13.30
CA LEU A 182 -2.62 10.96 12.65
C LEU A 182 -3.32 9.93 13.56
N ARG A 183 -2.52 9.13 14.30
CA ARG A 183 -3.06 8.20 15.30
C ARG A 183 -3.77 8.92 16.45
N ARG A 184 -3.26 10.07 16.89
CA ARG A 184 -3.90 10.88 17.94
C ARG A 184 -5.26 11.42 17.49
N HIS A 185 -5.37 11.92 16.25
CA HIS A 185 -6.68 12.29 15.68
C HIS A 185 -7.65 11.10 15.61
N ASP A 186 -7.18 9.89 15.31
CA ASP A 186 -8.00 8.67 15.29
C ASP A 186 -8.45 8.23 16.70
N GLU A 187 -7.65 8.52 17.73
CA GLU A 187 -7.98 8.22 19.13
C GLU A 187 -8.94 9.27 19.73
N GLU A 188 -8.83 10.54 19.34
CA GLU A 188 -9.68 11.63 19.85
C GLU A 188 -11.01 11.74 19.10
N SER A 189 -11.02 11.54 17.78
CA SER A 189 -12.22 11.61 16.94
C SER A 189 -12.67 10.22 16.51
N THR A 190 -13.70 9.68 17.15
CA THR A 190 -14.26 8.35 16.81
C THR A 190 -15.52 8.46 15.92
N GLY A 191 -15.88 7.36 15.26
CA GLY A 191 -17.07 7.29 14.40
C GLY A 191 -16.93 7.95 13.02
N LYS A 192 -18.05 8.43 12.45
CA LYS A 192 -18.11 8.98 11.07
C LYS A 192 -17.37 10.31 10.92
N ALA A 193 -17.56 11.22 11.87
CA ALA A 193 -16.91 12.52 11.86
C ALA A 193 -15.38 12.35 11.95
N GLY A 194 -14.91 11.42 12.79
CA GLY A 194 -13.49 11.05 12.87
C GLY A 194 -12.94 10.48 11.57
N LEU A 195 -13.64 9.52 10.94
CA LEU A 195 -13.21 8.98 9.65
C LEU A 195 -13.14 10.06 8.56
N LEU A 196 -14.11 10.99 8.56
CA LEU A 196 -14.13 12.10 7.63
C LEU A 196 -12.97 13.07 7.90
N LEU A 197 -12.69 13.40 9.16
CA LEU A 197 -11.54 14.22 9.57
C LEU A 197 -10.22 13.58 9.12
N LEU A 198 -10.02 12.30 9.37
CA LEU A 198 -8.83 11.57 8.93
C LEU A 198 -8.70 11.57 7.39
N ALA A 199 -9.82 11.44 6.68
CA ALA A 199 -9.86 11.56 5.23
C ALA A 199 -9.50 12.97 4.76
N GLN A 200 -9.97 14.01 5.44
CA GLN A 200 -9.58 15.39 5.18
C GLN A 200 -8.07 15.59 5.40
N ILE A 201 -7.49 15.04 6.47
CA ILE A 201 -6.04 15.11 6.73
C ILE A 201 -5.23 14.50 5.59
N LEU A 202 -5.63 13.32 5.10
CA LEU A 202 -4.85 12.60 4.09
C LEU A 202 -5.12 13.05 2.65
N VAL A 203 -6.36 13.43 2.33
CA VAL A 203 -6.84 13.59 0.95
C VAL A 203 -7.17 15.04 0.60
N ALA A 204 -7.19 15.97 1.56
CA ALA A 204 -7.39 17.37 1.23
C ALA A 204 -6.27 17.87 0.29
N PRO A 205 -6.62 18.67 -0.73
CA PRO A 205 -5.65 19.26 -1.62
C PRO A 205 -4.98 20.47 -0.95
N PHE A 206 -3.69 20.37 -0.65
CA PHE A 206 -2.89 21.44 -0.04
C PHE A 206 -1.99 22.11 -1.07
N GLN A 207 -1.86 23.44 -1.00
CA GLN A 207 -0.91 24.18 -1.84
C GLN A 207 0.35 24.51 -1.02
N PRO A 208 1.56 24.16 -1.48
CA PRO A 208 2.80 24.43 -0.73
C PRO A 208 3.01 25.91 -0.36
N PHE A 209 2.62 26.83 -1.25
CA PHE A 209 2.74 28.28 -1.08
C PHE A 209 1.51 28.93 -0.41
N GLN A 210 0.57 28.14 0.12
CA GLN A 210 -0.60 28.68 0.81
C GLN A 210 -0.16 29.48 2.05
N GLY A 211 -0.56 30.75 2.12
CA GLY A 211 -0.16 31.67 3.19
C GLY A 211 1.25 32.25 3.04
N ALA A 212 1.90 32.12 1.88
CA ALA A 212 3.18 32.77 1.59
C ALA A 212 2.98 34.26 1.24
N PRO A 213 3.97 35.13 1.54
CA PRO A 213 3.99 36.50 1.01
C PRO A 213 3.99 36.51 -0.53
N GLU A 214 3.27 37.44 -1.14
CA GLU A 214 3.10 37.53 -2.60
C GLU A 214 4.44 37.61 -3.35
N GLU A 215 5.46 38.26 -2.76
CA GLU A 215 6.81 38.37 -3.32
C GLU A 215 7.54 37.03 -3.52
N ARG A 216 7.15 35.98 -2.78
CA ARG A 216 7.80 34.65 -2.82
C ARG A 216 6.99 33.60 -3.56
N CYS A 217 5.81 33.95 -4.04
CA CYS A 217 5.01 33.03 -4.84
C CYS A 217 5.60 32.98 -6.26
N PRO A 218 6.06 31.80 -6.74
CA PRO A 218 6.49 31.70 -8.13
C PRO A 218 5.34 32.06 -9.07
N PRO A 219 5.62 32.58 -10.28
CA PRO A 219 4.59 32.80 -11.28
C PRO A 219 3.84 31.49 -11.50
N ARG A 220 2.51 31.52 -11.33
CA ARG A 220 1.67 30.34 -11.47
C ARG A 220 1.82 29.86 -12.91
N HIS A 221 2.39 28.67 -13.09
CA HIS A 221 2.38 28.02 -14.41
C HIS A 221 0.95 27.55 -14.62
N VAL A 222 0.12 28.44 -15.16
CA VAL A 222 -1.22 28.10 -15.62
C VAL A 222 -1.01 27.50 -16.99
N SER A 223 -1.07 26.18 -17.13
CA SER A 223 -1.05 25.64 -18.47
C SER A 223 -2.42 25.89 -19.10
N ASP A 224 -2.46 26.62 -20.23
CA ASP A 224 -3.71 26.91 -20.95
C ASP A 224 -4.48 25.64 -21.38
N TYR A 225 -3.80 24.48 -21.35
CA TYR A 225 -4.35 23.17 -21.66
C TYR A 225 -5.00 22.45 -20.45
N GLN A 226 -4.58 22.77 -19.22
CA GLN A 226 -5.17 22.22 -17.98
C GLN A 226 -6.34 23.09 -17.53
N GLY A 227 -7.56 22.69 -17.86
CA GLY A 227 -8.79 23.28 -17.33
C GLY A 227 -9.04 23.02 -15.84
N GLN A 228 -8.00 23.03 -14.99
CA GLN A 228 -8.06 22.71 -13.56
C GLN A 228 -8.34 23.91 -12.63
N GLY A 229 -8.37 25.14 -13.16
CA GLY A 229 -8.77 26.33 -12.42
C GLY A 229 -8.04 26.50 -11.08
N GLU A 230 -8.77 26.54 -9.96
CA GLU A 230 -8.23 26.85 -8.63
C GLU A 230 -7.43 25.71 -7.96
N ASN A 231 -7.44 24.49 -8.51
CA ASN A 231 -6.77 23.32 -7.92
C ASN A 231 -5.40 22.98 -8.53
N GLU A 232 -4.97 23.74 -9.53
CA GLU A 232 -3.67 23.58 -10.17
C GLU A 232 -2.53 23.79 -9.15
N GLY A 233 -1.64 22.80 -9.03
CA GLY A 233 -0.49 22.81 -8.11
C GLY A 233 -0.80 22.43 -6.65
N LYS A 234 -1.96 21.82 -6.37
CA LYS A 234 -2.27 21.25 -5.05
C LYS A 234 -1.91 19.76 -4.98
N LEU A 235 -1.34 19.33 -3.87
CA LEU A 235 -0.95 17.94 -3.61
C LEU A 235 -1.66 17.44 -2.35
N THR A 236 -1.99 16.16 -2.31
CA THR A 236 -2.57 15.54 -1.11
C THR A 236 -1.48 15.01 -0.19
N ALA A 237 -1.75 14.91 1.12
CA ALA A 237 -0.79 14.31 2.05
C ALA A 237 -0.54 12.82 1.72
N LEU A 238 -1.57 12.11 1.26
CA LEU A 238 -1.49 10.72 0.81
C LEU A 238 -0.54 10.57 -0.38
N GLU A 239 -0.62 11.47 -1.36
CA GLU A 239 0.27 11.50 -2.53
C GLU A 239 1.71 11.76 -2.13
N VAL A 240 1.97 12.78 -1.30
CA VAL A 240 3.33 13.07 -0.79
C VAL A 240 3.87 11.89 0.01
N ALA A 241 3.03 11.17 0.78
CA ALA A 241 3.42 9.95 1.49
C ALA A 241 3.81 8.81 0.53
N ILE A 242 3.12 8.66 -0.60
CA ILE A 242 3.43 7.65 -1.62
C ILE A 242 4.75 7.99 -2.34
N VAL A 243 4.90 9.23 -2.82
CA VAL A 243 6.10 9.69 -3.53
C VAL A 243 7.35 9.64 -2.62
N SER A 244 7.20 9.93 -1.32
CA SER A 244 8.30 9.83 -0.34
C SER A 244 8.48 8.44 0.29
N GLU A 245 7.84 7.40 -0.26
CA GLU A 245 7.87 6.01 0.20
C GLU A 245 7.67 5.87 1.73
N SER A 246 6.65 6.54 2.27
CA SER A 246 6.37 6.58 3.72
C SER A 246 5.64 5.31 4.20
N LYS A 247 6.36 4.18 4.24
CA LYS A 247 5.82 2.86 4.62
C LYS A 247 5.32 2.80 6.05
N VAL A 248 5.98 3.52 6.98
CA VAL A 248 5.65 3.50 8.41
C VAL A 248 4.37 4.29 8.70
N LEU A 249 4.14 5.40 7.99
CA LEU A 249 2.87 6.13 8.06
C LEU A 249 1.73 5.31 7.45
N LEU A 250 1.94 4.79 6.23
CA LEU A 250 0.90 4.14 5.46
C LEU A 250 0.50 2.77 6.01
N SER A 251 1.41 2.08 6.71
CA SER A 251 1.11 0.86 7.47
C SER A 251 0.31 1.10 8.77
N GLY A 252 0.26 2.34 9.24
CA GLY A 252 -0.48 2.72 10.45
C GLY A 252 -1.98 2.44 10.35
N SER A 253 -2.60 2.10 11.49
CA SER A 253 -4.03 1.76 11.57
C SER A 253 -4.94 2.90 11.08
N ALA A 254 -4.63 4.15 11.44
CA ALA A 254 -5.40 5.33 11.03
C ALA A 254 -5.37 5.53 9.50
N SER A 255 -4.18 5.44 8.90
CA SER A 255 -4.01 5.50 7.43
C SER A 255 -4.76 4.36 6.74
N GLN A 256 -4.63 3.13 7.25
CA GLN A 256 -5.30 1.96 6.68
C GLN A 256 -6.83 2.03 6.77
N LYS A 257 -7.39 2.66 7.81
CA LYS A 257 -8.85 2.92 7.90
C LYS A 257 -9.33 3.82 6.76
N VAL A 258 -8.61 4.90 6.47
CA VAL A 258 -8.93 5.82 5.37
C VAL A 258 -8.74 5.13 4.02
N ILE A 259 -7.60 4.46 3.82
CA ILE A 259 -7.29 3.71 2.58
C ILE A 259 -8.34 2.64 2.30
N ASP A 260 -8.76 1.84 3.30
CA ASP A 260 -9.82 0.84 3.12
C ASP A 260 -11.19 1.48 2.86
N ALA A 261 -11.48 2.64 3.46
CA ALA A 261 -12.70 3.38 3.20
C ALA A 261 -12.74 3.96 1.78
N ILE A 262 -11.61 4.45 1.25
CA ILE A 262 -11.45 4.87 -0.14
C ILE A 262 -11.56 3.67 -1.09
N TYR A 263 -10.85 2.57 -0.81
CA TYR A 263 -10.88 1.35 -1.63
C TYR A 263 -12.30 0.82 -1.84
N ARG A 264 -13.11 0.81 -0.77
CA ARG A 264 -14.52 0.37 -0.81
C ARG A 264 -15.48 1.43 -1.36
N GLY A 265 -15.00 2.65 -1.62
CA GLY A 265 -15.80 3.77 -2.09
C GLY A 265 -16.75 4.33 -1.03
N ARG A 266 -16.43 4.22 0.26
CA ARG A 266 -17.23 4.86 1.34
C ARG A 266 -16.92 6.35 1.47
N ILE A 267 -15.68 6.72 1.16
CA ILE A 267 -15.27 8.13 1.02
C ILE A 267 -15.27 8.44 -0.47
N VAL A 268 -15.92 9.55 -0.84
CA VAL A 268 -15.92 10.09 -2.20
C VAL A 268 -15.29 11.46 -2.16
N TYR A 269 -14.31 11.68 -3.02
CA TYR A 269 -13.64 12.95 -3.22
C TYR A 269 -13.29 13.11 -4.70
N THR A 270 -12.99 14.34 -5.12
CA THR A 270 -12.47 14.61 -6.46
C THR A 270 -10.95 14.63 -6.35
N PRO A 271 -10.20 13.69 -6.95
CA PRO A 271 -8.74 13.69 -6.89
C PRO A 271 -8.17 14.87 -7.70
N THR A 272 -6.93 15.24 -7.39
CA THR A 272 -6.12 16.16 -8.18
C THR A 272 -5.24 15.34 -9.12
N THR A 273 -5.45 15.43 -10.44
CA THR A 273 -4.64 14.76 -11.46
C THR A 273 -3.58 15.68 -12.03
N PHE A 274 -2.46 15.15 -12.52
CA PHE A 274 -1.45 15.97 -13.21
C PHE A 274 -1.91 16.37 -14.61
N MET A 275 -2.59 15.49 -15.34
CA MET A 275 -3.09 15.76 -16.68
C MET A 275 -4.39 14.98 -16.87
N ASP A 276 -5.42 15.62 -17.42
CA ASP A 276 -6.65 14.95 -17.86
C ASP A 276 -6.80 15.16 -19.36
N ILE A 277 -6.95 14.08 -20.12
CA ILE A 277 -7.18 14.14 -21.56
C ILE A 277 -8.60 14.67 -21.81
N ILE A 278 -9.56 14.21 -20.99
CA ILE A 278 -10.95 14.68 -21.02
C ILE A 278 -11.35 15.23 -19.64
N PRO A 279 -11.11 16.52 -19.37
CA PRO A 279 -11.44 17.13 -18.09
C PRO A 279 -12.97 17.28 -17.96
N ASP A 280 -13.61 16.40 -17.19
CA ASP A 280 -15.04 16.49 -16.86
C ASP A 280 -15.29 17.04 -15.45
N HIS A 281 -14.49 18.03 -15.04
CA HIS A 281 -14.52 18.64 -13.71
C HIS A 281 -15.55 19.76 -13.55
N TYR A 282 -16.69 19.69 -14.24
CA TYR A 282 -17.72 20.74 -14.17
C TYR A 282 -18.30 20.93 -12.76
N LYS A 283 -18.27 19.88 -11.91
CA LYS A 283 -18.70 19.93 -10.51
C LYS A 283 -17.69 19.22 -9.60
N TYR A 284 -17.01 19.98 -8.76
CA TYR A 284 -16.16 19.44 -7.70
C TYR A 284 -17.02 18.95 -6.53
N LYS A 285 -16.81 17.70 -6.12
CA LYS A 285 -17.40 17.14 -4.90
C LYS A 285 -16.40 17.24 -3.76
N PRO A 286 -16.76 17.87 -2.63
CA PRO A 286 -15.89 17.88 -1.47
C PRO A 286 -15.83 16.47 -0.86
N ILE A 287 -14.82 16.25 -0.02
CA ILE A 287 -14.62 15.00 0.70
C ILE A 287 -15.88 14.71 1.51
N SER A 288 -16.57 13.63 1.16
CA SER A 288 -17.86 13.28 1.74
C SER A 288 -18.00 11.77 1.94
N LEU A 289 -18.89 11.39 2.84
CA LEU A 289 -19.24 10.00 3.08
C LEU A 289 -20.41 9.60 2.18
N TYR A 290 -20.30 8.43 1.56
CA TYR A 290 -21.30 7.88 0.65
C TYR A 290 -22.24 6.89 1.35
N ASP A 291 -23.54 7.10 1.18
CA ASP A 291 -24.60 6.20 1.62
C ASP A 291 -25.28 5.51 0.41
N PRO A 292 -25.19 4.18 0.28
CA PRO A 292 -25.80 3.43 -0.82
C PRO A 292 -27.34 3.45 -0.83
N ARG A 293 -28.00 3.76 0.29
CA ARG A 293 -29.48 3.69 0.41
C ARG A 293 -30.15 4.82 -0.34
N LYS A 294 -29.60 6.03 -0.19
CA LYS A 294 -30.15 7.28 -0.75
C LYS A 294 -29.55 7.64 -2.11
N ALA A 295 -28.53 6.90 -2.55
CA ALA A 295 -27.88 7.12 -3.83
C ALA A 295 -28.76 6.71 -5.03
N PRO A 296 -28.65 7.43 -6.16
CA PRO A 296 -29.37 7.10 -7.38
C PRO A 296 -28.85 5.80 -7.99
N VAL A 297 -29.74 5.07 -8.67
CA VAL A 297 -29.45 3.74 -9.25
C VAL A 297 -28.36 3.78 -10.33
N LEU A 298 -28.19 4.92 -11.01
CA LEU A 298 -27.21 5.11 -12.10
C LEU A 298 -26.13 6.12 -11.70
N ASN A 299 -25.45 5.86 -10.60
CA ASN A 299 -24.36 6.71 -10.13
C ASN A 299 -23.04 6.37 -10.83
N GLN A 300 -22.65 7.19 -11.83
CA GLN A 300 -21.42 6.98 -12.61
C GLN A 300 -20.15 6.97 -11.78
N TYR A 301 -20.11 7.73 -10.67
CA TYR A 301 -18.92 7.88 -9.83
C TYR A 301 -18.53 6.56 -9.13
N ARG A 302 -19.44 5.58 -9.10
CA ARG A 302 -19.13 4.24 -8.58
C ARG A 302 -18.17 3.46 -9.48
N LEU A 303 -18.07 3.79 -10.76
CA LEU A 303 -17.11 3.15 -11.67
C LEU A 303 -15.65 3.55 -11.35
N MET A 304 -15.47 4.70 -10.69
CA MET A 304 -14.17 5.22 -10.23
C MET A 304 -13.73 4.60 -8.89
N VAL A 305 -14.55 3.75 -8.27
CA VAL A 305 -14.18 3.14 -6.99
C VAL A 305 -13.10 2.08 -7.21
N PRO A 306 -11.96 2.12 -6.51
CA PRO A 306 -10.80 1.24 -6.77
C PRO A 306 -11.15 -0.25 -6.75
N ARG A 307 -11.98 -0.70 -5.80
CA ARG A 307 -12.37 -2.10 -5.70
C ARG A 307 -13.11 -2.60 -6.94
N THR A 308 -14.13 -1.86 -7.38
CA THR A 308 -14.92 -2.24 -8.56
C THR A 308 -14.10 -2.08 -9.82
N ARG A 309 -13.27 -1.03 -9.88
CA ARG A 309 -12.35 -0.79 -10.99
C ARG A 309 -11.40 -1.97 -11.20
N ASN A 310 -10.69 -2.41 -10.17
CA ASN A 310 -9.79 -3.56 -10.23
C ASN A 310 -10.53 -4.84 -10.71
N MET A 311 -11.72 -5.12 -10.16
CA MET A 311 -12.53 -6.25 -10.64
C MET A 311 -12.87 -6.16 -12.14
N ILE A 312 -13.17 -4.96 -12.62
CA ILE A 312 -13.47 -4.73 -14.04
C ILE A 312 -12.20 -4.90 -14.89
N GLU A 313 -11.05 -4.36 -14.45
CA GLU A 313 -9.76 -4.49 -15.14
C GLU A 313 -9.35 -5.97 -15.30
N VAL A 314 -9.51 -6.78 -14.25
CA VAL A 314 -9.26 -8.23 -14.31
C VAL A 314 -10.16 -8.91 -15.35
N VAL A 315 -11.45 -8.58 -15.37
CA VAL A 315 -12.40 -9.13 -16.36
C VAL A 315 -12.04 -8.68 -17.77
N GLN A 316 -11.66 -7.41 -17.96
CA GLN A 316 -11.25 -6.87 -19.24
C GLN A 316 -9.98 -7.51 -19.78
N PHE A 317 -9.01 -7.77 -18.91
CA PHE A 317 -7.81 -8.49 -19.25
C PHE A 317 -8.11 -9.95 -19.63
N LEU A 318 -9.02 -10.61 -18.92
CA LEU A 318 -9.47 -11.95 -19.28
C LEU A 318 -10.12 -11.99 -20.66
N ILE A 319 -10.93 -10.97 -21.00
CA ILE A 319 -11.51 -10.81 -22.35
C ILE A 319 -10.40 -10.60 -23.38
N LEU A 320 -9.40 -9.74 -23.11
CA LEU A 320 -8.25 -9.52 -24.00
C LEU A 320 -7.55 -10.84 -24.30
N LEU A 321 -7.27 -11.64 -23.27
CA LEU A 321 -6.59 -12.92 -23.40
C LEU A 321 -7.42 -13.91 -24.22
N VAL A 322 -8.72 -14.03 -23.95
CA VAL A 322 -9.60 -14.92 -24.72
C VAL A 322 -9.65 -14.50 -26.19
N LEU A 323 -9.73 -13.20 -26.47
CA LEU A 323 -9.69 -12.67 -27.84
C LEU A 323 -8.32 -12.91 -28.50
N TYR A 324 -7.22 -12.76 -27.77
CA TYR A 324 -5.87 -13.06 -28.25
C TYR A 324 -5.75 -14.54 -28.62
N CYS A 325 -6.13 -15.45 -27.73
CA CYS A 325 -6.10 -16.90 -27.99
C CYS A 325 -7.01 -17.28 -29.16
N TRP A 326 -8.19 -16.68 -29.26
CA TRP A 326 -9.11 -16.91 -30.38
C TRP A 326 -8.50 -16.41 -31.71
N CYS A 327 -7.96 -15.18 -31.73
CA CYS A 327 -7.29 -14.61 -32.89
C CYS A 327 -6.12 -15.51 -33.36
N MET A 328 -5.25 -15.92 -32.44
CA MET A 328 -4.09 -16.75 -32.76
C MET A 328 -4.47 -18.18 -33.20
N SER A 329 -5.57 -18.72 -32.69
CA SER A 329 -6.05 -20.07 -33.07
C SER A 329 -6.69 -20.11 -34.46
N VAL A 330 -7.31 -19.01 -34.90
CA VAL A 330 -8.05 -18.92 -36.17
C VAL A 330 -7.28 -18.11 -37.23
N ARG A 331 -6.02 -17.74 -36.95
CA ARG A 331 -5.21 -16.87 -37.81
C ARG A 331 -5.10 -17.43 -39.24
N LYS A 332 -5.25 -16.55 -40.21
CA LYS A 332 -4.98 -16.80 -41.63
C LYS A 332 -4.05 -15.72 -42.14
N ASP A 333 -3.00 -16.14 -42.86
CA ASP A 333 -1.89 -15.25 -43.20
C ASP A 333 -2.32 -14.16 -44.20
N HIS A 334 -3.12 -14.53 -45.20
CA HIS A 334 -3.48 -13.69 -46.35
C HIS A 334 -4.70 -12.78 -46.14
N PHE A 335 -5.60 -13.09 -45.20
CA PHE A 335 -6.86 -12.35 -45.03
C PHE A 335 -7.06 -11.90 -43.60
N LEU A 336 -7.49 -10.65 -43.46
CA LEU A 336 -7.92 -10.09 -42.19
C LEU A 336 -9.20 -10.79 -41.75
N THR A 337 -9.08 -11.64 -40.74
CA THR A 337 -10.20 -12.49 -40.31
C THR A 337 -11.06 -11.73 -39.31
N TRP A 338 -12.36 -12.01 -39.24
CA TRP A 338 -13.25 -11.37 -38.26
C TRP A 338 -12.74 -11.42 -36.80
N PRO A 339 -12.22 -12.55 -36.28
CA PRO A 339 -11.65 -12.60 -34.92
C PRO A 339 -10.43 -11.70 -34.76
N GLU A 340 -9.62 -11.55 -35.81
CA GLU A 340 -8.46 -10.65 -35.81
C GLU A 340 -8.92 -9.19 -35.73
N LEU A 341 -9.95 -8.80 -36.48
CA LEU A 341 -10.52 -7.44 -36.41
C LEU A 341 -11.06 -7.13 -35.02
N ILE A 342 -11.81 -8.06 -34.41
CA ILE A 342 -12.36 -7.89 -33.06
C ILE A 342 -11.22 -7.76 -32.04
N PHE A 343 -10.21 -8.61 -32.14
CA PHE A 343 -9.01 -8.53 -31.29
C PHE A 343 -8.29 -7.19 -31.48
N MET A 344 -8.04 -6.76 -32.71
CA MET A 344 -7.35 -5.49 -33.01
C MET A 344 -8.08 -4.29 -32.39
N VAL A 345 -9.40 -4.20 -32.55
CA VAL A 345 -10.19 -3.09 -32.00
C VAL A 345 -10.17 -3.11 -30.46
N TYR A 346 -10.33 -4.29 -29.86
CA TYR A 346 -10.33 -4.44 -28.41
C TYR A 346 -8.95 -4.16 -27.81
N ALA A 347 -7.90 -4.73 -28.38
CA ALA A 347 -6.51 -4.54 -27.95
C ALA A 347 -6.04 -3.10 -28.16
N ALA A 348 -6.48 -2.42 -29.22
CA ALA A 348 -6.22 -0.98 -29.39
C ALA A 348 -6.88 -0.14 -28.29
N GLY A 349 -8.11 -0.48 -27.90
CA GLY A 349 -8.75 0.14 -26.74
C GLY A 349 -7.99 -0.12 -25.45
N TRP A 350 -7.54 -1.35 -25.22
CA TRP A 350 -6.77 -1.70 -24.02
C TRP A 350 -5.39 -0.99 -23.99
N VAL A 351 -4.67 -0.92 -25.11
CA VAL A 351 -3.38 -0.22 -25.21
C VAL A 351 -3.57 1.29 -25.04
N LEU A 352 -4.65 1.86 -25.55
CA LEU A 352 -4.99 3.26 -25.29
C LEU A 352 -5.17 3.51 -23.80
N ASP A 353 -5.91 2.64 -23.11
CA ASP A 353 -6.12 2.73 -21.65
C ASP A 353 -4.77 2.77 -20.90
N GLU A 354 -3.87 1.86 -21.26
CA GLU A 354 -2.53 1.75 -20.67
C GLU A 354 -1.65 2.97 -20.96
N LEU A 355 -1.66 3.47 -22.20
CA LEU A 355 -0.93 4.68 -22.58
C LEU A 355 -1.44 5.91 -21.84
N THR A 356 -2.76 6.04 -21.68
CA THR A 356 -3.35 7.13 -20.88
C THR A 356 -2.98 7.01 -19.41
N SER A 357 -2.94 5.79 -18.87
CA SER A 357 -2.49 5.54 -17.50
C SER A 357 -1.04 6.00 -17.29
N CYS A 358 -0.14 5.66 -18.23
CA CYS A 358 1.25 6.11 -18.22
C CYS A 358 1.37 7.65 -18.21
N LEU A 359 0.54 8.33 -19.00
CA LEU A 359 0.61 9.78 -19.19
C LEU A 359 0.04 10.58 -18.00
N GLU A 360 -1.02 10.08 -17.35
CA GLU A 360 -1.70 10.80 -16.27
C GLU A 360 -0.95 10.81 -14.93
N HIS A 361 -0.25 9.71 -14.60
CA HIS A 361 0.37 9.51 -13.28
C HIS A 361 1.84 9.92 -13.24
N GLY A 362 2.42 10.16 -14.41
CA GLY A 362 3.86 10.25 -14.58
C GLY A 362 4.55 8.88 -14.46
N TRP A 363 5.76 8.83 -15.01
CA TRP A 363 6.55 7.60 -15.08
C TRP A 363 6.90 7.01 -13.70
N GLU A 364 7.09 7.86 -12.69
CA GLU A 364 7.51 7.42 -11.35
C GLU A 364 6.43 6.61 -10.63
N VAL A 365 5.16 6.99 -10.72
CA VAL A 365 4.05 6.24 -10.09
C VAL A 365 3.68 5.01 -10.91
N HIS A 366 3.70 5.11 -12.25
CA HIS A 366 3.37 3.94 -13.09
C HIS A 366 4.43 2.82 -12.96
N THR A 367 5.72 3.17 -12.88
CA THR A 367 6.78 2.19 -12.59
C THR A 367 6.72 1.65 -11.15
N GLN A 368 5.91 2.26 -10.27
CA GLN A 368 5.61 1.70 -8.95
C GLN A 368 4.69 0.48 -9.01
N GLU A 369 3.96 0.25 -10.10
CA GLU A 369 3.23 -0.98 -10.33
C GLU A 369 4.17 -2.10 -10.81
N LEU A 370 4.03 -3.30 -10.24
CA LEU A 370 4.89 -4.45 -10.54
C LEU A 370 4.86 -4.89 -12.01
N TRP A 371 3.72 -4.68 -12.65
CA TRP A 371 3.37 -5.31 -13.91
C TRP A 371 3.20 -4.32 -15.05
N ALA A 372 3.32 -3.02 -14.76
CA ALA A 372 3.42 -1.97 -15.76
C ALA A 372 4.42 -2.35 -16.88
N PHE A 373 5.57 -2.95 -16.53
CA PHE A 373 6.55 -3.38 -17.53
C PHE A 373 6.01 -4.45 -18.50
N LEU A 374 5.25 -5.44 -18.03
CA LEU A 374 4.66 -6.47 -18.92
C LEU A 374 3.62 -5.83 -19.85
N ASP A 375 2.85 -4.87 -19.36
CA ASP A 375 1.83 -4.17 -20.15
C ASP A 375 2.40 -3.19 -21.16
N VAL A 376 3.41 -2.42 -20.77
CA VAL A 376 4.17 -1.57 -21.66
C VAL A 376 4.85 -2.41 -22.73
N THR A 377 5.41 -3.57 -22.38
CA THR A 377 6.03 -4.48 -23.37
C THR A 377 4.99 -5.05 -24.33
N PHE A 378 3.83 -5.49 -23.83
CA PHE A 378 2.73 -5.94 -24.69
C PHE A 378 2.21 -4.82 -25.59
N SER A 379 2.07 -3.59 -25.06
CA SER A 379 1.67 -2.40 -25.82
C SER A 379 2.65 -2.10 -26.95
N ALA A 380 3.96 -2.18 -26.69
CA ALA A 380 4.98 -2.01 -27.72
C ALA A 380 4.88 -3.09 -28.82
N ILE A 381 4.73 -4.36 -28.44
CA ILE A 381 4.55 -5.47 -29.40
C ILE A 381 3.29 -5.26 -30.24
N PHE A 382 2.20 -4.84 -29.61
CA PHE A 382 0.93 -4.60 -30.29
C PHE A 382 1.01 -3.42 -31.27
N ILE A 383 1.68 -2.32 -30.92
CA ILE A 383 1.90 -1.18 -31.81
C ILE A 383 2.73 -1.61 -33.04
N ILE A 384 3.79 -2.40 -32.84
CA ILE A 384 4.61 -2.93 -33.94
C ILE A 384 3.77 -3.85 -34.83
N TYR A 385 2.99 -4.76 -34.23
CA TYR A 385 2.07 -5.64 -34.95
C TYR A 385 1.08 -4.84 -35.81
N ILE A 386 0.39 -3.86 -35.22
CA ILE A 386 -0.56 -3.01 -35.93
C ILE A 386 0.12 -2.29 -37.09
N TRP A 387 1.27 -1.69 -36.85
CA TRP A 387 2.00 -0.93 -37.88
C TRP A 387 2.41 -1.83 -39.05
N MET A 388 2.98 -3.00 -38.77
CA MET A 388 3.35 -3.99 -39.79
C MET A 388 2.12 -4.54 -40.53
N ARG A 389 1.01 -4.79 -39.82
CA ARG A 389 -0.21 -5.34 -40.42
C ARG A 389 -0.88 -4.33 -41.35
N PHE A 390 -0.96 -3.06 -40.96
CA PHE A 390 -1.46 -1.99 -41.84
C PHE A 390 -0.53 -1.76 -43.02
N HIS A 391 0.79 -1.75 -42.81
CA HIS A 391 1.76 -1.60 -43.88
C HIS A 391 1.61 -2.74 -44.91
N GLY A 392 1.53 -3.99 -44.46
CA GLY A 392 1.35 -5.15 -45.34
C GLY A 392 0.02 -5.15 -46.10
N TRP A 393 -1.04 -4.61 -45.48
CA TRP A 393 -2.32 -4.43 -46.16
C TRP A 393 -2.26 -3.37 -47.25
N ILE A 394 -1.55 -2.25 -47.03
CA ILE A 394 -1.39 -1.17 -48.01
C ILE A 394 -0.50 -1.59 -49.18
N THR A 395 0.59 -2.32 -48.91
CA THR A 395 1.55 -2.75 -49.95
C THR A 395 1.15 -4.04 -50.67
N GLY A 396 0.15 -4.78 -50.14
CA GLY A 396 -0.25 -6.08 -50.67
C GLY A 396 0.82 -7.17 -50.54
N GLN A 397 1.78 -6.99 -49.63
CA GLN A 397 2.88 -7.93 -49.40
C GLN A 397 2.51 -8.94 -48.30
N ASP A 398 2.10 -10.13 -48.70
CA ASP A 398 1.69 -11.21 -47.79
C ASP A 398 2.77 -11.58 -46.75
N GLU A 399 4.05 -11.47 -47.11
CA GLU A 399 5.17 -11.76 -46.19
C GLU A 399 5.18 -10.83 -44.97
N THR A 400 4.93 -9.54 -45.18
CA THR A 400 4.89 -8.56 -44.08
C THR A 400 3.67 -8.76 -43.18
N GLY A 401 2.54 -9.19 -43.76
CA GLY A 401 1.35 -9.58 -43.01
C GLY A 401 1.59 -10.80 -42.12
N ARG A 402 2.35 -11.79 -42.61
CA ARG A 402 2.75 -12.97 -41.83
C ARG A 402 3.74 -12.61 -40.72
N GLN A 403 4.76 -11.80 -41.01
CA GLN A 403 5.71 -11.33 -40.01
C GLN A 403 5.03 -10.57 -38.86
N ALA A 404 3.99 -9.79 -39.15
CA ALA A 404 3.21 -9.13 -38.11
C ALA A 404 2.59 -10.14 -37.12
N LEU A 405 2.01 -11.24 -37.62
CA LEU A 405 1.44 -12.29 -36.78
C LEU A 405 2.52 -13.08 -36.00
N ASP A 406 3.72 -13.21 -36.57
CA ASP A 406 4.86 -13.81 -35.87
C ASP A 406 5.35 -12.91 -34.73
N VAL A 407 5.40 -11.59 -34.93
CA VAL A 407 5.66 -10.61 -33.85
C VAL A 407 4.61 -10.70 -32.75
N LEU A 408 3.32 -10.80 -33.12
CA LEU A 408 2.23 -10.97 -32.16
C LEU A 408 2.31 -12.30 -31.38
N ALA A 409 2.92 -13.35 -31.95
CA ALA A 409 3.15 -14.60 -31.23
C ALA A 409 4.14 -14.45 -30.06
N VAL A 410 5.10 -13.52 -30.16
CA VAL A 410 6.05 -13.20 -29.08
C VAL A 410 5.36 -12.55 -27.86
N ALA A 411 4.10 -12.11 -27.99
CA ALA A 411 3.32 -11.61 -26.86
C ALA A 411 2.88 -12.72 -25.88
N ALA A 412 2.80 -13.99 -26.29
CA ALA A 412 2.26 -15.05 -25.44
C ALA A 412 3.02 -15.23 -24.11
N PRO A 413 4.37 -15.29 -24.07
CA PRO A 413 5.13 -15.37 -22.82
C PRO A 413 4.95 -14.18 -21.88
N ILE A 414 4.35 -13.07 -22.33
CA ILE A 414 4.08 -11.87 -21.53
C ILE A 414 2.65 -11.91 -20.99
N LEU A 415 1.67 -12.25 -21.83
CA LEU A 415 0.25 -12.29 -21.47
C LEU A 415 -0.09 -13.40 -20.46
N PHE A 416 0.51 -14.59 -20.58
CA PHE A 416 0.18 -15.71 -19.70
C PHE A 416 0.62 -15.50 -18.24
N PRO A 417 1.88 -15.10 -17.95
CA PRO A 417 2.29 -14.79 -16.59
C PRO A 417 1.42 -13.69 -15.96
N ARG A 418 0.99 -12.70 -16.75
CA ARG A 418 0.12 -11.62 -16.27
C ARG A 418 -1.17 -12.11 -15.59
N ILE A 419 -1.74 -13.24 -16.03
CA ILE A 419 -2.94 -13.84 -15.40
C ILE A 419 -2.67 -14.26 -13.96
N ALA A 420 -1.53 -14.93 -13.72
CA ALA A 420 -1.19 -15.47 -12.40
C ALA A 420 -1.08 -14.35 -11.36
N PHE A 421 -0.61 -13.18 -11.79
CA PHE A 421 -0.41 -12.02 -10.94
C PHE A 421 -1.71 -11.26 -10.63
N ASN A 422 -2.67 -11.24 -11.58
CA ASN A 422 -4.02 -10.72 -11.32
C ASN A 422 -4.81 -11.57 -10.32
N LEU A 423 -4.53 -12.87 -10.23
CA LEU A 423 -5.25 -13.79 -9.35
C LEU A 423 -4.75 -13.75 -7.89
N MET A 424 -3.53 -13.26 -7.63
CA MET A 424 -2.87 -13.27 -6.32
C MET A 424 -2.10 -11.97 -6.00
N PRO A 425 -2.75 -10.80 -5.97
CA PRO A 425 -2.06 -9.51 -5.76
C PRO A 425 -1.42 -9.37 -4.36
N ASP A 426 -1.96 -10.05 -3.34
CA ASP A 426 -1.56 -9.89 -1.93
C ASP A 426 -0.48 -10.88 -1.46
N ASN A 427 0.08 -11.70 -2.37
CA ASN A 427 1.07 -12.71 -1.97
C ASN A 427 2.47 -12.10 -1.86
N MET A 428 3.11 -12.28 -0.69
CA MET A 428 4.47 -11.79 -0.40
C MET A 428 5.50 -12.25 -1.43
N LEU A 429 5.30 -13.43 -2.03
CA LEU A 429 6.17 -13.97 -3.07
C LEU A 429 6.28 -13.04 -4.30
N PHE A 430 5.15 -12.53 -4.78
CA PHE A 430 5.14 -11.60 -5.92
C PHE A 430 5.69 -10.23 -5.55
N ILE A 431 5.52 -9.86 -4.28
CA ILE A 431 6.09 -8.62 -3.75
C ILE A 431 7.61 -8.62 -3.79
N ALA A 432 8.20 -9.72 -3.35
CA ALA A 432 9.64 -9.89 -3.31
C ALA A 432 10.24 -10.08 -4.72
N LEU A 433 9.55 -10.80 -5.62
CA LEU A 433 10.01 -11.05 -7.00
C LEU A 433 10.37 -9.76 -7.75
N ARG A 434 9.60 -8.67 -7.57
CA ARG A 434 9.89 -7.40 -8.24
C ARG A 434 11.21 -6.77 -7.85
N ALA A 435 11.43 -6.59 -6.55
CA ALA A 435 12.66 -5.96 -6.08
C ALA A 435 13.88 -6.79 -6.51
N MET A 436 13.70 -8.10 -6.49
CA MET A 436 14.64 -9.09 -6.99
C MET A 436 14.91 -8.96 -8.51
N VAL A 437 13.90 -8.65 -9.34
CA VAL A 437 14.09 -8.46 -10.80
C VAL A 437 15.00 -7.27 -11.11
N LYS A 438 14.94 -6.16 -10.36
CA LYS A 438 15.85 -5.01 -10.56
C LYS A 438 17.31 -5.41 -10.35
N GLU A 439 17.57 -6.14 -9.27
CA GLU A 439 18.92 -6.62 -8.95
C GLU A 439 19.40 -7.69 -9.92
N PHE A 440 18.51 -8.62 -10.27
CA PHE A 440 18.75 -9.61 -11.30
C PHE A 440 19.11 -8.95 -12.64
N THR A 441 18.39 -7.90 -13.04
CA THR A 441 18.65 -7.17 -14.30
C THR A 441 20.01 -6.46 -14.25
N ALA A 442 20.32 -5.75 -13.14
CA ALA A 442 21.61 -5.08 -12.99
C ALA A 442 22.79 -6.07 -13.02
N LEU A 443 22.68 -7.19 -12.31
CA LEU A 443 23.71 -8.24 -12.30
C LEU A 443 23.81 -8.94 -13.67
N SER A 444 22.68 -9.18 -14.34
CA SER A 444 22.66 -9.76 -15.69
C SER A 444 23.32 -8.83 -16.72
N LEU A 445 23.14 -7.52 -16.61
CA LEU A 445 23.82 -6.54 -17.48
C LEU A 445 25.34 -6.55 -17.25
N ILE A 446 25.78 -6.63 -15.99
CA ILE A 446 27.22 -6.78 -15.67
C ILE A 446 27.75 -8.10 -16.22
N ALA A 447 27.00 -9.20 -16.09
CA ALA A 447 27.39 -10.49 -16.64
C ALA A 447 27.50 -10.44 -18.17
N VAL A 448 26.52 -9.86 -18.87
CA VAL A 448 26.55 -9.67 -20.33
C VAL A 448 27.74 -8.80 -20.75
N TRP A 449 28.04 -7.72 -20.00
CA TRP A 449 29.22 -6.90 -20.25
C TRP A 449 30.52 -7.68 -20.13
N CYS A 450 30.66 -8.49 -19.07
CA CYS A 450 31.80 -9.38 -18.89
C CYS A 450 31.88 -10.44 -20.00
N PHE A 451 30.76 -11.03 -20.43
CA PHE A 451 30.74 -12.00 -21.52
C PHE A 451 31.15 -11.37 -22.84
N GLY A 452 30.75 -10.12 -23.09
CA GLY A 452 31.22 -9.35 -24.25
C GLY A 452 32.74 -9.29 -24.30
N GLY A 453 33.41 -9.11 -23.15
CA GLY A 453 34.86 -9.15 -23.05
C GLY A 453 35.47 -10.52 -23.41
N PHE A 454 34.91 -11.61 -22.89
CA PHE A 454 35.35 -12.98 -23.23
C PHE A 454 35.10 -13.31 -24.71
N LEU A 455 33.96 -12.91 -25.25
CA LEU A 455 33.60 -13.08 -26.66
C LEU A 455 34.59 -12.34 -27.56
N LEU A 456 34.91 -11.09 -27.25
CA LEU A 456 35.90 -10.30 -28.00
C LEU A 456 37.29 -10.96 -27.94
N ALA A 457 37.71 -11.43 -26.76
CA ALA A 457 38.99 -12.11 -26.60
C ALA A 457 39.06 -13.39 -27.46
N LEU A 458 38.03 -14.24 -27.42
CA LEU A 458 37.95 -15.45 -28.23
C LEU A 458 37.87 -15.14 -29.73
N LYS A 459 37.13 -14.09 -30.13
CA LYS A 459 37.05 -13.70 -31.55
C LYS A 459 38.38 -13.17 -32.07
N TRP A 460 39.10 -12.34 -31.30
CA TRP A 460 40.42 -11.86 -31.69
C TRP A 460 41.45 -12.99 -31.75
N LEU A 461 41.39 -13.92 -30.80
CA LEU A 461 42.24 -15.11 -30.80
C LEU A 461 41.98 -15.98 -32.03
N SER A 462 40.70 -16.18 -32.37
CA SER A 462 40.27 -16.89 -33.57
C SER A 462 40.78 -16.25 -34.86
N ILE A 463 40.73 -14.92 -34.98
CA ILE A 463 41.22 -14.20 -36.16
C ILE A 463 42.75 -14.29 -36.29
N SER A 464 43.45 -14.39 -35.15
CA SER A 464 44.90 -14.46 -35.09
C SER A 464 45.45 -15.89 -35.28
N ASN A 465 44.59 -16.90 -35.44
CA ASN A 465 45.03 -18.29 -35.62
C ASN A 465 45.51 -18.52 -37.08
N PRO A 466 46.79 -18.85 -37.30
CA PRO A 466 47.35 -19.07 -38.64
C PRO A 466 46.82 -20.32 -39.34
N GLU A 467 46.22 -21.29 -38.63
CA GLU A 467 45.76 -22.56 -39.20
C GLU A 467 44.39 -22.49 -39.88
N VAL A 468 43.52 -21.55 -39.45
CA VAL A 468 42.10 -21.48 -39.85
C VAL A 468 41.80 -20.29 -40.77
N GLY A 469 42.66 -19.27 -40.81
CA GLY A 469 42.47 -18.09 -41.67
C GLY A 469 41.22 -17.25 -41.29
N TYR A 470 41.03 -16.10 -41.97
CA TYR A 470 39.96 -15.16 -41.63
C TYR A 470 38.56 -15.69 -42.01
N GLU A 471 38.45 -16.38 -43.15
CA GLU A 471 37.17 -16.82 -43.74
C GLU A 471 36.54 -18.04 -43.03
N GLU A 472 37.35 -18.93 -42.43
CA GLU A 472 36.84 -20.10 -41.68
C GLU A 472 36.71 -19.84 -40.17
N SER A 473 37.07 -18.65 -39.70
CA SER A 473 36.94 -18.28 -38.29
C SER A 473 35.47 -18.29 -37.84
N PRO A 474 35.11 -18.94 -36.71
CA PRO A 474 33.72 -18.99 -36.24
C PRO A 474 33.10 -17.59 -36.14
N ASN A 475 31.88 -17.47 -36.67
CA ASN A 475 31.09 -16.24 -36.54
C ASN A 475 30.87 -15.92 -35.05
N SER A 476 30.83 -14.62 -34.71
CA SER A 476 30.61 -14.17 -33.34
C SER A 476 29.32 -14.75 -32.74
N ILE A 477 28.31 -15.03 -33.58
CA ILE A 477 27.04 -15.67 -33.20
C ILE A 477 27.27 -17.11 -32.73
N THR A 478 28.14 -17.87 -33.41
CA THR A 478 28.46 -19.25 -33.06
C THR A 478 29.23 -19.32 -31.74
N ILE A 479 30.23 -18.45 -31.56
CA ILE A 479 30.98 -18.34 -30.30
C ILE A 479 30.05 -17.95 -29.15
N SER A 480 29.16 -16.97 -29.37
CA SER A 480 28.15 -16.56 -28.38
C SER A 480 27.22 -17.71 -27.98
N LYS A 481 26.82 -18.54 -28.95
CA LYS A 481 25.97 -19.71 -28.72
C LYS A 481 26.66 -20.74 -27.81
N TRP A 482 27.93 -21.05 -28.08
CA TRP A 482 28.71 -21.97 -27.23
C TRP A 482 28.91 -21.43 -25.82
N MET A 483 29.22 -20.15 -25.68
CA MET A 483 29.33 -19.49 -24.37
C MET A 483 28.00 -19.55 -23.60
N LEU A 484 26.88 -19.28 -24.27
CA LEU A 484 25.55 -19.33 -23.66
C LEU A 484 25.20 -20.74 -23.19
N TRP A 485 25.54 -21.79 -23.95
CA TRP A 485 25.35 -23.18 -23.52
C TRP A 485 26.15 -23.53 -22.27
N ILE A 486 27.42 -23.09 -22.20
CA ILE A 486 28.25 -23.28 -21.01
C ILE A 486 27.64 -22.54 -19.81
N TRP A 487 27.18 -21.30 -19.99
CA TRP A 487 26.57 -20.48 -18.93
C TRP A 487 25.28 -21.09 -18.34
N PHE A 488 24.43 -21.69 -19.17
CA PHE A 488 23.25 -22.40 -18.68
C PHE A 488 23.54 -23.85 -18.26
N GLY A 489 24.80 -24.32 -18.41
CA GLY A 489 25.20 -25.68 -18.09
C GLY A 489 24.54 -26.74 -18.99
N LEU A 490 24.13 -26.36 -20.21
CA LEU A 490 23.42 -27.22 -21.14
C LEU A 490 24.38 -28.11 -21.94
N ASP A 491 25.56 -27.58 -22.30
CA ASP A 491 26.51 -28.26 -23.17
C ASP A 491 27.96 -27.78 -22.95
N GLY A 492 28.92 -28.69 -23.16
CA GLY A 492 30.36 -28.48 -23.04
C GLY A 492 31.06 -28.20 -24.37
N THR A 493 30.35 -28.20 -25.51
CA THR A 493 30.95 -28.05 -26.86
C THR A 493 31.86 -26.84 -27.01
N GLY A 494 31.62 -25.76 -26.26
CA GLY A 494 32.49 -24.58 -26.31
C GLY A 494 33.90 -24.83 -25.77
N ILE A 495 34.08 -25.82 -24.90
CA ILE A 495 35.40 -26.27 -24.39
C ILE A 495 36.06 -27.19 -25.42
N ASP A 496 35.29 -28.08 -26.05
CA ASP A 496 35.81 -29.01 -27.06
C ASP A 496 36.33 -28.28 -28.31
N GLU A 497 35.65 -27.19 -28.69
CA GLU A 497 36.04 -26.35 -29.82
C GLU A 497 37.06 -25.26 -29.45
N ALA A 498 37.35 -25.10 -28.15
CA ALA A 498 38.26 -24.08 -27.65
C ALA A 498 39.71 -24.19 -28.18
N PRO A 499 40.29 -25.39 -28.38
CA PRO A 499 41.62 -25.54 -28.99
C PRO A 499 41.70 -24.96 -30.40
N GLY A 500 40.56 -24.90 -31.13
CA GLY A 500 40.47 -24.32 -32.46
C GLY A 500 40.66 -22.79 -32.50
N PHE A 501 40.47 -22.08 -31.39
CA PHE A 501 40.80 -20.66 -31.31
C PHE A 501 42.31 -20.44 -31.15
N HIS A 502 42.91 -21.20 -30.23
CA HIS A 502 44.36 -21.26 -29.98
C HIS A 502 44.61 -22.43 -29.01
N GLU A 503 45.63 -23.23 -29.28
CA GLU A 503 45.90 -24.50 -28.58
C GLU A 503 45.88 -24.40 -27.04
N ILE A 504 46.49 -23.34 -26.48
CA ILE A 504 46.57 -23.12 -25.02
C ILE A 504 45.61 -22.03 -24.53
N LEU A 505 45.59 -20.85 -25.16
CA LEU A 505 44.85 -19.69 -24.66
C LEU A 505 43.32 -19.82 -24.82
N GLY A 506 42.86 -20.53 -25.85
CA GLY A 506 41.43 -20.76 -26.10
C GLY A 506 40.77 -21.59 -24.99
N PRO A 507 41.27 -22.81 -24.71
CA PRO A 507 40.79 -23.62 -23.59
C PRO A 507 40.91 -22.92 -22.23
N ALA A 508 42.02 -22.22 -21.98
CA ALA A 508 42.22 -21.47 -20.74
C ALA A 508 41.14 -20.38 -20.54
N LEU A 509 40.85 -19.59 -21.58
CA LEU A 509 39.80 -18.56 -21.55
C LEU A 509 38.40 -19.18 -21.34
N MET A 510 38.10 -20.31 -22.00
CA MET A 510 36.81 -20.99 -21.85
C MET A 510 36.62 -21.61 -20.46
N VAL A 511 37.66 -22.17 -19.85
CA VAL A 511 37.60 -22.69 -18.47
C VAL A 511 37.44 -21.55 -17.47
N VAL A 512 38.18 -20.44 -17.62
CA VAL A 512 38.02 -19.25 -16.78
C VAL A 512 36.61 -18.66 -16.93
N TYR A 513 36.08 -18.61 -18.15
CA TYR A 513 34.71 -18.21 -18.42
C TYR A 513 33.70 -19.11 -17.71
N ALA A 514 33.82 -20.44 -17.83
CA ALA A 514 32.92 -21.38 -17.18
C ALA A 514 32.95 -21.27 -15.64
N PHE A 515 34.16 -21.09 -15.08
CA PHE A 515 34.33 -20.92 -13.64
C PHE A 515 33.70 -19.61 -13.14
N LEU A 516 34.05 -18.47 -13.76
CA LEU A 516 33.46 -17.19 -13.39
C LEU A 516 31.95 -17.17 -13.63
N GLY A 517 31.50 -17.83 -14.69
CA GLY A 517 30.11 -17.91 -15.09
C GLY A 517 29.24 -18.66 -14.08
N ASN A 518 29.41 -19.98 -14.06
CA ASN A 518 28.53 -20.89 -13.33
C ASN A 518 28.81 -20.87 -11.83
N THR A 519 30.04 -20.53 -11.42
CA THR A 519 30.41 -20.53 -10.00
C THR A 519 30.24 -19.14 -9.40
N LEU A 520 30.95 -18.13 -9.92
CA LEU A 520 30.94 -16.81 -9.28
C LEU A 520 29.62 -16.06 -9.53
N PHE A 521 29.22 -15.87 -10.79
CA PHE A 521 28.04 -15.05 -11.06
C PHE A 521 26.75 -15.70 -10.55
N LEU A 522 26.56 -17.02 -10.71
CA LEU A 522 25.38 -17.71 -10.20
C LEU A 522 25.31 -17.65 -8.66
N THR A 523 26.42 -17.87 -7.94
CA THR A 523 26.41 -17.80 -6.46
C THR A 523 26.18 -16.39 -5.94
N VAL A 524 26.77 -15.37 -6.58
CA VAL A 524 26.52 -13.97 -6.25
C VAL A 524 25.06 -13.60 -6.51
N LEU A 525 24.50 -14.04 -7.65
CA LEU A 525 23.11 -13.81 -8.00
C LEU A 525 22.16 -14.42 -6.96
N VAL A 526 22.33 -15.70 -6.61
CA VAL A 526 21.51 -16.39 -5.61
C VAL A 526 21.66 -15.73 -4.22
N SER A 527 22.88 -15.32 -3.85
CA SER A 527 23.16 -14.66 -2.57
C SER A 527 22.46 -13.30 -2.45
N ILE A 528 22.56 -12.45 -3.48
CA ILE A 528 21.92 -11.13 -3.50
C ILE A 528 20.40 -11.29 -3.48
N LEU A 529 19.87 -12.19 -4.31
CA LEU A 529 18.44 -12.54 -4.37
C LEU A 529 17.90 -13.00 -3.01
N SER A 530 18.64 -13.87 -2.32
CA SER A 530 18.26 -14.38 -0.99
C SER A 530 18.32 -13.29 0.07
N ASN A 531 19.31 -12.40 0.01
CA ASN A 531 19.43 -11.28 0.94
C ASN A 531 18.26 -10.31 0.77
N THR A 532 17.88 -10.01 -0.47
CA THR A 532 16.79 -9.06 -0.73
C THR A 532 15.43 -9.63 -0.48
N PHE A 533 15.21 -10.92 -0.77
CA PHE A 533 14.04 -11.64 -0.26
C PHE A 533 13.93 -11.54 1.26
N SER A 534 15.03 -11.77 2.00
CA SER A 534 15.02 -11.75 3.47
C SER A 534 14.69 -10.37 4.04
N LYS A 535 15.22 -9.29 3.45
CA LYS A 535 14.90 -7.91 3.86
C LYS A 535 13.44 -7.56 3.59
N ILE A 536 12.89 -7.96 2.44
CA ILE A 536 11.49 -7.69 2.10
C ILE A 536 10.55 -8.52 2.96
N ALA A 537 10.92 -9.76 3.27
CA ALA A 537 10.15 -10.63 4.15
C ALA A 537 10.06 -10.07 5.58
N ALA A 538 11.13 -9.43 6.07
CA ALA A 538 11.13 -8.80 7.40
C ALA A 538 10.10 -7.66 7.52
N ASP A 539 9.93 -6.84 6.47
CA ASP A 539 9.00 -5.71 6.43
C ASP A 539 7.73 -5.98 5.60
N ALA A 540 7.42 -7.25 5.34
CA ALA A 540 6.39 -7.65 4.38
C ALA A 540 5.02 -7.03 4.65
N THR A 541 4.62 -6.92 5.92
CA THR A 541 3.31 -6.37 6.29
C THR A 541 3.18 -4.89 5.93
N ALA A 542 4.22 -4.10 6.19
CA ALA A 542 4.25 -2.68 5.87
C ALA A 542 4.34 -2.46 4.35
N GLU A 543 5.10 -3.31 3.66
CA GLU A 543 5.20 -3.32 2.21
C GLU A 543 3.85 -3.65 1.52
N ILE A 544 3.13 -4.68 2.01
CA ILE A 544 1.78 -5.03 1.51
C ILE A 544 0.82 -3.84 1.70
N GLN A 545 0.83 -3.23 2.89
CA GLN A 545 -0.04 -2.11 3.21
C GLN A 545 0.27 -0.85 2.39
N PHE A 546 1.56 -0.57 2.17
CA PHE A 546 2.01 0.50 1.28
C PHE A 546 1.52 0.27 -0.15
N ARG A 547 1.69 -0.93 -0.69
CA ARG A 547 1.22 -1.25 -2.05
C ARG A 547 -0.28 -1.15 -2.20
N ARG A 548 -1.01 -1.62 -1.19
CA ARG A 548 -2.46 -1.43 -1.15
C ARG A 548 -2.81 0.05 -1.21
N ALA A 549 -2.05 0.92 -0.52
CA ALA A 549 -2.23 2.37 -0.59
C ALA A 549 -1.97 2.93 -2.00
N VAL A 550 -0.87 2.51 -2.65
CA VAL A 550 -0.54 2.90 -4.03
C VAL A 550 -1.65 2.49 -4.99
N LEU A 551 -2.05 1.21 -4.98
CA LEU A 551 -3.13 0.69 -5.83
C LEU A 551 -4.47 1.38 -5.55
N THR A 552 -4.75 1.75 -4.30
CA THR A 552 -5.97 2.50 -3.99
C THR A 552 -5.92 3.92 -4.52
N PHE A 553 -4.78 4.60 -4.39
CA PHE A 553 -4.62 5.98 -4.85
C PHE A 553 -4.71 6.01 -6.37
N GLU A 554 -4.01 5.10 -7.04
CA GLU A 554 -4.11 4.87 -8.47
C GLU A 554 -5.55 4.52 -8.88
N GLY A 555 -6.27 3.70 -8.11
CA GLY A 555 -7.64 3.33 -8.45
C GLY A 555 -8.66 4.50 -8.45
N VAL A 556 -8.39 5.61 -7.73
CA VAL A 556 -9.34 6.75 -7.58
C VAL A 556 -9.27 7.76 -8.74
N LYS A 557 -8.46 7.52 -9.79
CA LYS A 557 -8.34 8.29 -11.04
C LYS A 557 -9.62 9.03 -11.50
N SER A 558 -9.47 10.30 -11.88
CA SER A 558 -10.58 11.17 -12.35
C SER A 558 -10.78 11.25 -13.85
N ASP A 559 -9.87 10.78 -14.71
CA ASP A 559 -10.08 10.95 -16.15
C ASP A 559 -11.34 10.18 -16.59
N SER A 560 -12.22 10.92 -17.26
CA SER A 560 -13.46 10.40 -17.78
C SER A 560 -13.25 9.40 -18.93
N LEU A 561 -12.09 9.41 -19.58
CA LEU A 561 -11.73 8.40 -20.58
C LEU A 561 -11.76 6.98 -19.98
N PHE A 562 -11.30 6.81 -18.74
CA PHE A 562 -11.34 5.51 -18.03
C PHE A 562 -12.73 5.02 -17.67
N ALA A 563 -13.73 5.91 -17.67
CA ALA A 563 -15.11 5.49 -17.49
C ALA A 563 -15.63 4.73 -18.72
N TYR A 564 -15.00 4.92 -19.88
CA TYR A 564 -15.24 4.14 -21.08
C TYR A 564 -14.38 2.88 -21.04
N ARG A 565 -15.03 1.72 -21.15
CA ARG A 565 -14.33 0.43 -21.13
C ARG A 565 -13.91 0.04 -22.54
N PRO A 566 -12.75 -0.61 -22.77
CA PRO A 566 -12.40 -1.15 -24.08
C PRO A 566 -13.53 -2.03 -24.64
N PRO A 567 -13.91 -1.87 -25.93
CA PRO A 567 -13.33 -0.99 -26.96
C PRO A 567 -13.95 0.43 -27.03
N PHE A 568 -14.94 0.74 -26.20
CA PHE A 568 -15.69 1.99 -26.28
C PHE A 568 -14.86 3.22 -25.90
N ASN A 569 -13.73 3.05 -25.20
CA ASN A 569 -12.79 4.14 -24.93
C ASN A 569 -12.16 4.72 -26.20
N LEU A 570 -11.90 3.90 -27.21
CA LEU A 570 -11.42 4.37 -28.51
C LEU A 570 -12.46 5.26 -29.19
N LEU A 571 -13.73 4.85 -29.13
CA LEU A 571 -14.85 5.65 -29.67
C LEU A 571 -14.99 6.97 -28.90
N ALA A 572 -14.88 6.92 -27.57
CA ALA A 572 -14.93 8.11 -26.73
C ALA A 572 -13.78 9.08 -27.04
N PHE A 573 -12.56 8.57 -27.22
CA PHE A 573 -11.41 9.38 -27.61
C PHE A 573 -11.63 10.06 -28.97
N VAL A 574 -12.08 9.32 -29.98
CA VAL A 574 -12.30 9.86 -31.34
C VAL A 574 -13.46 10.84 -31.42
N ILE A 575 -14.53 10.65 -30.64
CA ILE A 575 -15.74 11.47 -30.69
C ILE A 575 -15.69 12.64 -29.70
N LEU A 576 -15.32 12.41 -28.44
CA LEU A 576 -15.41 13.45 -27.40
C LEU A 576 -14.28 14.48 -27.49
N LEU A 577 -13.09 14.08 -27.92
CA LEU A 577 -11.95 14.98 -28.05
C LEU A 577 -12.21 16.13 -29.05
N PRO A 578 -12.67 15.88 -30.30
CA PRO A 578 -13.03 16.99 -31.19
C PRO A 578 -14.25 17.77 -30.69
N LEU A 579 -15.20 17.09 -30.04
CA LEU A 579 -16.43 17.71 -29.54
C LEU A 579 -16.16 18.71 -28.39
N LYS A 580 -15.06 18.54 -27.65
CA LYS A 580 -14.57 19.49 -26.63
C LYS A 580 -14.33 20.89 -27.22
N PHE A 581 -13.84 20.99 -28.45
CA PHE A 581 -13.55 22.28 -29.09
C PHE A 581 -14.81 22.98 -29.63
N VAL A 582 -15.91 22.24 -29.80
CA VAL A 582 -17.15 22.75 -30.39
C VAL A 582 -18.20 23.12 -29.32
N LEU A 583 -18.25 22.37 -28.21
CA LEU A 583 -19.29 22.52 -27.19
C LEU A 583 -18.88 23.35 -25.98
N SER A 584 -19.86 24.01 -25.36
CA SER A 584 -19.66 24.62 -24.04
C SER A 584 -19.43 23.55 -22.95
N PRO A 585 -18.65 23.87 -21.88
CA PRO A 585 -18.33 22.91 -20.80
C PRO A 585 -19.56 22.23 -20.16
N ARG A 586 -20.70 22.94 -20.11
CA ARG A 586 -21.97 22.43 -19.57
C ARG A 586 -22.57 21.31 -20.42
N TRP A 587 -22.62 21.53 -21.74
CA TRP A 587 -23.18 20.53 -22.67
C TRP A 587 -22.24 19.35 -22.83
N PHE A 588 -20.93 19.61 -22.83
CA PHE A 588 -19.90 18.57 -22.81
C PHE A 588 -20.09 17.61 -21.63
N HIS A 589 -20.19 18.14 -20.41
CA HIS A 589 -20.46 17.37 -19.19
C HIS A 589 -21.74 16.53 -19.29
N LYS A 590 -22.83 17.12 -19.81
CA LYS A 590 -24.12 16.41 -19.93
C LYS A 590 -24.05 15.24 -20.92
N ILE A 591 -23.38 15.43 -22.05
CA ILE A 591 -23.19 14.37 -23.06
C ILE A 591 -22.31 13.26 -22.50
N ASN A 592 -21.19 13.62 -21.86
CA ASN A 592 -20.26 12.66 -21.26
C ASN A 592 -20.96 11.78 -20.21
N ILE A 593 -21.66 12.40 -19.25
CA ILE A 593 -22.42 11.66 -18.23
C ILE A 593 -23.45 10.71 -18.86
N THR A 594 -24.15 11.18 -19.88
CA THR A 594 -25.19 10.37 -20.53
C THR A 594 -24.56 9.18 -21.23
N ALA A 595 -23.47 9.39 -21.97
CA ALA A 595 -22.73 8.33 -22.66
C ALA A 595 -22.18 7.27 -21.68
N VAL A 596 -21.51 7.70 -20.60
CA VAL A 596 -20.99 6.81 -19.55
C VAL A 596 -22.10 5.98 -18.92
N ARG A 597 -23.24 6.61 -18.59
CA ARG A 597 -24.40 5.91 -18.02
C ARG A 597 -25.02 4.91 -18.98
N THR A 598 -25.13 5.24 -20.27
CA THR A 598 -25.71 4.34 -21.27
C THR A 598 -24.83 3.12 -21.53
N LEU A 599 -23.52 3.31 -21.68
CA LEU A 599 -22.59 2.23 -21.99
C LEU A 599 -22.40 1.29 -20.80
N ASN A 600 -22.32 1.84 -19.59
CA ASN A 600 -22.11 1.06 -18.37
C ASN A 600 -23.40 0.72 -17.62
N PHE A 601 -24.58 0.91 -18.23
CA PHE A 601 -25.87 0.62 -17.60
C PHE A 601 -25.95 -0.75 -16.90
N PRO A 602 -25.58 -1.89 -17.55
CA PRO A 602 -25.68 -3.20 -16.90
C PRO A 602 -24.72 -3.34 -15.71
N ILE A 603 -23.51 -2.80 -15.83
CA ILE A 603 -22.49 -2.83 -14.77
C ILE A 603 -22.94 -1.98 -13.58
N LEU A 604 -23.46 -0.78 -13.82
CA LEU A 604 -23.96 0.14 -12.79
C LEU A 604 -25.16 -0.46 -12.03
N LEU A 605 -26.06 -1.13 -12.75
CA LEU A 605 -27.19 -1.83 -12.13
C LEU A 605 -26.70 -2.97 -11.22
N PHE A 606 -25.75 -3.77 -11.70
CA PHE A 606 -25.14 -4.84 -10.91
C PHE A 606 -24.43 -4.31 -9.65
N ILE A 607 -23.64 -3.23 -9.78
CA ILE A 607 -22.98 -2.57 -8.65
C ILE A 607 -24.02 -2.10 -7.63
N THR A 608 -25.06 -1.40 -8.08
CA THR A 608 -26.12 -0.90 -7.19
C THR A 608 -26.84 -2.05 -6.48
N TYR A 609 -27.15 -3.13 -7.19
CA TYR A 609 -27.75 -4.33 -6.61
C TYR A 609 -26.83 -4.97 -5.57
N TYR A 610 -25.54 -5.11 -5.88
CA TYR A 610 -24.55 -5.69 -4.99
C TYR A 610 -24.31 -4.83 -3.76
N GLU A 611 -24.15 -3.51 -3.91
CA GLU A 611 -23.92 -2.57 -2.80
C GLU A 611 -25.13 -2.50 -1.88
N ARG A 612 -26.35 -2.40 -2.44
CA ARG A 612 -27.57 -2.45 -1.64
C ARG A 612 -27.67 -3.79 -0.91
N ARG A 613 -27.50 -4.93 -1.58
CA ARG A 613 -27.63 -6.24 -0.93
C ARG A 613 -26.52 -6.55 0.10
N SER A 614 -25.27 -6.19 -0.18
CA SER A 614 -24.13 -6.45 0.70
C SER A 614 -24.13 -5.55 1.94
N LEU A 615 -24.67 -4.33 1.83
CA LEU A 615 -24.82 -3.39 2.96
C LEU A 615 -26.20 -3.53 3.65
N TRP A 616 -27.08 -4.41 3.14
CA TRP A 616 -28.36 -4.80 3.73
C TRP A 616 -28.28 -6.10 4.55
N LYS A 617 -27.15 -6.38 5.20
CA LYS A 617 -27.20 -7.33 6.31
C LYS A 617 -27.97 -6.64 7.45
N PRO A 618 -29.14 -7.17 7.87
CA PRO A 618 -29.93 -6.53 8.91
C PRO A 618 -29.11 -6.43 10.18
N ILE A 619 -29.21 -5.26 10.82
CA ILE A 619 -28.79 -5.01 12.19
C ILE A 619 -29.38 -6.13 13.04
N ARG A 620 -28.55 -7.04 13.56
CA ARG A 620 -28.93 -7.72 14.80
C ARG A 620 -28.86 -6.62 15.84
N GLN A 621 -30.02 -6.30 16.41
CA GLN A 621 -30.17 -5.32 17.48
C GLN A 621 -28.97 -5.43 18.44
N LEU A 622 -28.21 -4.34 18.54
CA LEU A 622 -27.28 -4.16 19.65
C LEU A 622 -28.15 -4.25 20.91
N ASN A 623 -28.04 -5.36 21.65
CA ASN A 623 -28.37 -5.28 23.06
C ASN A 623 -27.38 -4.28 23.67
N VAL A 624 -27.93 -3.29 24.36
CA VAL A 624 -27.27 -2.07 24.86
C VAL A 624 -26.20 -2.34 25.93
N ASN A 625 -25.91 -3.61 26.24
CA ASN A 625 -25.01 -4.00 27.32
C ASN A 625 -23.85 -4.82 26.75
N GLY A 626 -22.63 -4.28 26.83
CA GLY A 626 -21.40 -5.08 26.83
C GLY A 626 -20.54 -5.12 25.54
N PRO A 627 -19.19 -5.05 25.64
CA PRO A 627 -18.27 -5.13 24.51
C PRO A 627 -17.78 -6.58 24.29
N GLY A 628 -18.62 -7.44 23.70
CA GLY A 628 -18.23 -8.79 23.25
C GLY A 628 -18.04 -8.88 21.73
N PRO A 629 -17.07 -9.65 21.19
CA PRO A 629 -16.95 -9.90 19.77
C PRO A 629 -18.16 -10.72 19.27
N SER A 630 -18.99 -10.08 18.43
CA SER A 630 -20.27 -10.63 17.95
C SER A 630 -20.19 -12.05 17.36
N LYS A 631 -21.18 -12.87 17.72
CA LYS A 631 -21.51 -14.18 17.11
C LYS A 631 -21.61 -14.08 15.57
N ARG A 632 -20.58 -14.53 14.85
CA ARG A 632 -20.72 -14.93 13.44
C ARG A 632 -21.58 -16.18 13.39
N THR A 633 -22.80 -16.09 12.88
CA THR A 633 -23.61 -17.25 12.49
C THR A 633 -22.90 -17.97 11.35
N THR A 634 -21.99 -18.86 11.72
CA THR A 634 -21.45 -19.86 10.82
C THR A 634 -22.53 -20.94 10.72
N PHE A 635 -22.88 -21.35 9.50
CA PHE A 635 -23.84 -22.42 9.24
C PHE A 635 -23.51 -23.61 10.15
N GLY A 636 -24.50 -24.19 10.86
CA GLY A 636 -24.30 -25.07 12.03
C GLY A 636 -23.30 -26.22 11.84
N PHE A 637 -23.11 -26.68 10.61
CA PHE A 637 -22.10 -27.67 10.23
C PHE A 637 -20.64 -27.23 10.50
N TRP A 638 -20.30 -25.96 10.23
CA TRP A 638 -18.96 -25.41 10.44
C TRP A 638 -18.67 -25.03 11.90
N GLN A 639 -19.72 -24.85 12.71
CA GLN A 639 -19.59 -24.54 14.13
C GLN A 639 -19.13 -25.78 14.91
N SER A 640 -19.66 -26.97 14.57
CA SER A 640 -19.15 -28.25 15.09
C SER A 640 -17.68 -28.48 14.71
N TRP A 641 -17.26 -28.16 13.48
CA TRP A 641 -15.86 -28.33 13.06
C TRP A 641 -14.88 -27.36 13.77
N LYS A 642 -15.33 -26.16 14.16
CA LYS A 642 -14.51 -25.24 14.96
C LYS A 642 -14.34 -25.69 16.40
N GLN A 643 -15.37 -26.32 16.99
CA GLN A 643 -15.29 -26.96 18.30
C GLN A 643 -14.32 -28.14 18.34
N PHE A 644 -13.95 -28.72 17.18
CA PHE A 644 -12.91 -29.75 17.10
C PHE A 644 -11.47 -29.21 17.12
N SER A 645 -11.26 -27.89 17.22
CA SER A 645 -9.91 -27.35 17.41
C SER A 645 -9.53 -27.36 18.90
N PRO A 646 -8.35 -27.86 19.30
CA PRO A 646 -7.89 -27.89 20.71
C PRO A 646 -7.79 -26.52 21.40
N HIS A 647 -8.03 -25.44 20.66
CA HIS A 647 -7.93 -24.05 21.11
C HIS A 647 -9.26 -23.30 20.97
N ALA A 648 -10.35 -24.00 20.65
CA ALA A 648 -11.69 -23.43 20.59
C ALA A 648 -12.12 -22.83 21.93
N ASP A 649 -11.78 -23.51 23.03
CA ASP A 649 -12.13 -23.11 24.39
C ASP A 649 -11.46 -21.79 24.79
N LEU A 650 -10.23 -21.55 24.35
CA LEU A 650 -9.52 -20.27 24.59
C LEU A 650 -10.24 -19.11 23.93
N GLN A 651 -10.80 -19.33 22.74
CA GLN A 651 -11.54 -18.31 22.03
C GLN A 651 -12.95 -18.12 22.62
N ALA A 652 -13.60 -19.20 23.08
CA ALA A 652 -14.91 -19.14 23.71
C ALA A 652 -14.92 -18.29 24.99
N VAL A 653 -13.85 -18.34 25.80
CA VAL A 653 -13.71 -17.52 27.02
C VAL A 653 -13.79 -16.01 26.75
N PHE A 654 -13.29 -15.54 25.60
CA PHE A 654 -13.35 -14.12 25.21
C PHE A 654 -14.58 -13.78 24.36
N GLU A 655 -15.37 -14.78 23.97
CA GLU A 655 -16.66 -14.61 23.27
C GLU A 655 -17.85 -14.54 24.25
N GLU A 656 -17.68 -15.05 25.47
CA GLU A 656 -18.67 -15.00 26.55
C GLU A 656 -18.37 -13.85 27.53
N GLU A 657 -19.41 -13.17 28.01
CA GLU A 657 -19.23 -12.09 28.98
C GLU A 657 -18.93 -12.68 30.37
N PRO A 658 -17.96 -12.12 31.11
CA PRO A 658 -17.68 -12.58 32.46
C PRO A 658 -18.91 -12.35 33.37
N PRO A 659 -19.26 -13.31 34.24
CA PRO A 659 -20.28 -13.11 35.25
C PRO A 659 -19.99 -11.87 36.11
N GLN A 660 -21.02 -11.18 36.59
CA GLN A 660 -20.88 -9.99 37.43
C GLN A 660 -19.99 -10.25 38.66
N ASP A 661 -20.08 -11.43 39.28
CA ASP A 661 -19.23 -11.84 40.41
C ASP A 661 -17.73 -11.92 40.08
N VAL A 662 -17.40 -12.20 38.81
CA VAL A 662 -16.00 -12.27 38.35
C VAL A 662 -15.49 -10.85 38.10
N VAL A 663 -16.33 -9.97 37.55
CA VAL A 663 -15.99 -8.56 37.33
C VAL A 663 -15.72 -7.86 38.66
N THR A 664 -16.59 -8.05 39.66
CA THR A 664 -16.39 -7.43 40.98
C THR A 664 -15.12 -7.91 41.68
N ARG A 665 -14.76 -9.20 41.54
CA ARG A 665 -13.50 -9.71 42.09
C ARG A 665 -12.27 -9.14 41.39
N ILE A 666 -12.35 -8.94 40.08
CA ILE A 666 -11.26 -8.31 39.32
C ILE A 666 -11.07 -6.85 39.79
N GLU A 667 -12.17 -6.12 39.99
CA GLU A 667 -12.11 -4.74 40.51
C GLU A 667 -11.51 -4.68 41.93
N GLU A 668 -11.88 -5.63 42.81
CA GLU A 668 -11.31 -5.74 44.16
C GLU A 668 -9.80 -6.08 44.13
N GLU A 669 -9.36 -6.97 43.23
CA GLU A 669 -7.94 -7.32 43.06
C GLU A 669 -7.13 -6.17 42.47
N ASP A 670 -7.67 -5.44 41.49
CA ASP A 670 -7.03 -4.26 40.89
C ASP A 670 -6.87 -3.14 41.93
N ASP A 671 -7.88 -2.89 42.76
CA ASP A 671 -7.82 -1.90 43.86
C ASP A 671 -6.76 -2.30 44.91
N LEU A 672 -6.61 -3.59 45.20
CA LEU A 672 -5.57 -4.13 46.07
C LEU A 672 -4.17 -3.97 45.45
N GLU A 673 -4.00 -4.25 44.16
CA GLU A 673 -2.74 -4.07 43.45
C GLU A 673 -2.31 -2.60 43.38
N ASP A 674 -3.24 -1.70 43.09
CA ASP A 674 -2.99 -0.25 43.08
C ASP A 674 -2.59 0.25 44.48
N ALA A 675 -3.25 -0.23 45.55
CA ALA A 675 -2.88 0.08 46.93
C ALA A 675 -1.49 -0.48 47.32
N ILE A 676 -1.14 -1.67 46.82
CA ILE A 676 0.18 -2.27 47.03
C ILE A 676 1.26 -1.47 46.28
N LEU A 677 1.01 -1.09 45.02
CA LEU A 677 1.92 -0.26 44.23
C LEU A 677 2.11 1.11 44.87
N GLU A 678 1.04 1.76 45.32
CA GLU A 678 1.10 3.04 46.02
C GLU A 678 1.91 2.95 47.32
N ASN A 679 1.74 1.88 48.10
CA ASN A 679 2.56 1.62 49.30
C ASN A 679 4.01 1.21 48.99
N SER A 680 4.28 0.62 47.81
CA SER A 680 5.64 0.24 47.38
C SER A 680 6.46 1.44 46.91
N PHE A 681 5.79 2.50 46.45
CA PHE A 681 6.40 3.77 46.05
C PHE A 681 6.27 4.87 47.11
N ALA A 682 5.52 4.63 48.20
CA ALA A 682 5.52 5.50 49.36
C ALA A 682 6.88 5.40 50.09
N PRO A 683 7.56 6.52 50.37
CA PRO A 683 8.81 6.49 51.10
C PRO A 683 8.51 6.04 52.54
N THR A 684 8.99 4.85 52.91
CA THR A 684 9.01 4.38 54.30
C THR A 684 9.69 5.44 55.16
N ASN A 685 8.95 6.01 56.10
CA ASN A 685 9.46 6.96 57.10
C ASN A 685 10.62 6.34 57.89
N ALA A 686 11.85 6.60 57.45
CA ALA A 686 13.05 6.49 58.24
C ALA A 686 13.69 7.88 58.34
N VAL A 687 13.77 8.38 59.56
CA VAL A 687 14.36 9.66 59.94
C VAL A 687 15.80 9.77 59.40
N GLY A 688 16.07 10.76 58.55
CA GLY A 688 17.43 11.03 58.07
C GLY A 688 17.48 11.93 56.83
N THR A 689 17.63 13.23 57.08
CA THR A 689 18.10 14.31 56.19
C THR A 689 18.56 13.93 54.76
N ARG A 690 17.84 14.42 53.74
CA ARG A 690 18.44 14.96 52.49
C ARG A 690 17.43 15.68 51.59
N SER A 691 17.98 16.64 50.84
CA SER A 691 17.36 17.77 50.15
C SER A 691 16.28 17.43 49.12
N VAL A 692 15.19 18.19 49.20
CA VAL A 692 14.14 18.33 48.18
C VAL A 692 14.74 18.96 46.91
N SER A 693 14.61 18.27 45.77
CA SER A 693 14.71 18.87 44.44
C SER A 693 13.29 19.19 43.95
N PRO A 694 12.95 20.44 43.59
CA PRO A 694 11.62 20.79 43.11
C PRO A 694 11.53 20.44 41.62
N GLY A 695 10.89 19.33 41.27
CA GLY A 695 10.71 18.99 39.85
C GLY A 695 9.83 17.79 39.49
N SER A 696 9.35 17.00 40.45
CA SER A 696 8.60 15.77 40.12
C SER A 696 7.22 15.67 40.79
N ALA A 697 6.58 16.80 41.08
CA ALA A 697 5.22 16.83 41.62
C ALA A 697 4.22 17.25 40.52
N MET A 698 4.15 16.53 39.41
CA MET A 698 3.03 16.62 38.45
C MET A 698 3.14 15.50 37.40
N THR A 699 2.81 14.26 37.75
CA THR A 699 2.34 13.22 36.79
C THR A 699 1.81 12.01 37.56
N GLY A 700 0.82 12.25 38.41
CA GLY A 700 0.09 11.21 39.14
C GLY A 700 -1.40 11.28 38.85
N ARG A 701 -1.80 11.27 37.57
CA ARG A 701 -3.20 11.08 37.17
C ARG A 701 -3.25 10.02 36.09
N ARG A 702 -3.07 8.75 36.48
CA ARG A 702 -3.55 7.64 35.66
C ARG A 702 -5.07 7.78 35.56
N ARG A 703 -5.59 7.86 34.34
CA ARG A 703 -7.03 7.86 34.07
C ARG A 703 -7.61 6.57 34.64
N ARG A 704 -8.49 6.69 35.64
CA ARG A 704 -9.47 5.66 36.00
C ARG A 704 -10.19 5.20 34.73
N LEU A 705 -10.19 3.90 34.47
CA LEU A 705 -10.97 3.26 33.41
C LEU A 705 -12.40 2.89 33.87
N SER A 706 -12.88 3.45 34.98
CA SER A 706 -14.17 3.11 35.60
C SER A 706 -15.30 4.12 35.35
N SER A 707 -15.31 4.83 34.23
CA SER A 707 -16.44 5.72 33.88
C SER A 707 -17.09 5.37 32.53
N VAL A 708 -17.56 4.13 32.41
CA VAL A 708 -18.57 3.76 31.40
C VAL A 708 -19.59 2.81 32.01
N TRP A 709 -20.25 3.23 33.10
CA TRP A 709 -21.49 2.57 33.57
C TRP A 709 -22.38 3.62 34.27
N PRO A 710 -23.40 4.17 33.61
CA PRO A 710 -24.53 4.73 34.34
C PRO A 710 -25.41 3.57 34.80
N GLY A 711 -25.43 3.32 36.12
CA GLY A 711 -26.43 2.45 36.73
C GLY A 711 -27.84 3.04 36.56
N PRO A 712 -28.89 2.22 36.53
CA PRO A 712 -30.26 2.72 36.48
C PRO A 712 -30.64 3.26 37.86
N ASN A 713 -30.93 4.56 37.94
CA ASN A 713 -31.68 5.12 39.07
C ASN A 713 -33.13 4.65 38.97
N ALA A 714 -33.60 4.02 40.05
CA ALA A 714 -35.02 4.02 40.43
C ALA A 714 -35.33 5.30 41.22
#